data_AF-A0A1M5PJT9-F1
#
_entry.id   AF-A0A1M5PJT9-F1
#
_cell.length_a   1.000
_cell.length_b   1.000
_cell.length_c   1.000
_cell.angle_alpha   90.00
_cell.angle_beta   90.00
_cell.angle_gamma   90.00
#
_symmetry.space_group_name_H-M   'P 1'
#
loop_
_entity.id
_entity.type
_entity.pdbx_description
1 polymer ?
#
loop_
_entity_poly.entity_id
_entity_poly.type
_entity_poly.pdbx_seq_one_letter_code
_entity_poly.pdbx_strand_id
1 'polypeptide(L)'
;MKNIDIRYPVDIGIADIDVHKTNKKKVFITSANYYVKVRTKSTYNGEFGFDWIDVEPSSGDIQKIQDISFSDLKYFYKKPANINNPRDLGNIVEAGTDPTGAKDVIKENYKIIESGKKVDIPWILIKPGESIELSLEINLTTTAAITSEAISIMGDEFYDFEIISGTKSGNKTEKSLTADKEILTLKVKCLKESPEKEYNIVQESPGSVPFTVGGFKMMENKIQKIKFRVIALVSSDSSPATKAKDIFQKFVKADIMKYLNTNSLNQAGYEVEIDNQAMFDSLATATIDDYYYAFDKTDWTNKKYFGKKGTDDILAENKKDVGGPDESNDLDNIVYKEYLKKLKTNKLDYNGGIIILSEYPSSGTTGAFSRTSPLNHYKLFVYSTNLEHVSTYAHEIGHMLGLPHLFYLTLEKDSYEIDRARIIGNGLPETNSKYIPGVLKRLQDVESSSVDYFADISFTAEKATLSKAIDNFIKYQQKHHDDTKKLRDDVILKFKAFPDSYKVTPQYTKAEYIALCNKIMKECQDLITEEKKPKEEITVKSIPGYFTLEPKCYFLKKDYIILLKQKYEYLKLVIKQVHDNNLMFEQYKTQNLMDYSTTRIRFLHNQIKIMRDDLKNYQDVEKLSIAPKAPVKKKSK
;
A
#
# COMPACT_ATOMS: atom_id res chain seq x y z
N MET A 1 -19.82 -93.97 -32.88
CA MET A 1 -20.57 -92.78 -32.38
C MET A 1 -20.71 -91.86 -33.59
N LYS A 2 -21.85 -91.74 -34.30
CA LYS A 2 -23.14 -91.07 -33.92
C LYS A 2 -22.84 -89.68 -33.33
N ASN A 3 -23.20 -88.51 -33.89
CA ASN A 3 -24.29 -88.02 -34.78
C ASN A 3 -23.73 -86.89 -35.70
N ILE A 4 -24.16 -86.62 -36.96
CA ILE A 4 -25.44 -86.04 -37.47
C ILE A 4 -25.82 -84.75 -36.70
N ASP A 5 -26.05 -83.54 -37.25
CA ASP A 5 -26.87 -83.08 -38.40
C ASP A 5 -26.46 -81.63 -38.78
N ILE A 6 -26.11 -81.31 -40.04
CA ILE A 6 -26.88 -80.57 -41.08
C ILE A 6 -27.49 -79.19 -40.69
N ARG A 7 -27.09 -78.11 -41.39
CA ARG A 7 -27.93 -77.27 -42.30
C ARG A 7 -27.35 -75.86 -42.51
N TYR A 8 -26.96 -75.56 -43.74
CA TYR A 8 -27.08 -74.23 -44.35
C TYR A 8 -28.43 -74.14 -45.08
N PRO A 9 -29.14 -73.01 -44.96
CA PRO A 9 -29.85 -72.37 -46.07
C PRO A 9 -29.04 -71.12 -46.45
N VAL A 10 -28.46 -71.01 -47.65
CA VAL A 10 -29.08 -70.62 -48.93
C VAL A 10 -29.96 -69.38 -48.79
N ASP A 11 -29.56 -68.34 -49.52
CA ASP A 11 -30.19 -67.05 -49.80
C ASP A 11 -30.13 -65.98 -48.70
N ILE A 12 -29.21 -65.02 -48.88
CA ILE A 12 -29.53 -63.60 -49.07
C ILE A 12 -28.33 -62.91 -49.73
N GLY A 13 -28.58 -62.41 -50.94
CA GLY A 13 -27.95 -61.28 -51.63
C GLY A 13 -26.49 -60.95 -51.37
N ILE A 14 -25.64 -61.27 -52.35
CA ILE A 14 -24.47 -60.46 -52.67
C ILE A 14 -25.00 -59.10 -53.17
N ALA A 15 -25.18 -58.16 -52.25
CA ALA A 15 -25.27 -56.74 -52.53
C ALA A 15 -24.69 -56.01 -51.31
N ASP A 16 -23.57 -55.33 -51.54
CA ASP A 16 -23.00 -54.31 -50.67
C ASP A 16 -22.54 -54.77 -49.28
N ILE A 17 -21.55 -55.68 -49.26
CA ILE A 17 -20.49 -55.51 -48.27
C ILE A 17 -19.72 -54.27 -48.71
N ASP A 18 -20.01 -53.13 -48.08
CA ASP A 18 -19.16 -51.96 -48.15
C ASP A 18 -17.84 -52.29 -47.40
N VAL A 19 -16.91 -52.94 -48.13
CA VAL A 19 -15.51 -53.15 -47.74
C VAL A 19 -14.73 -51.83 -47.82
N HIS A 20 -15.40 -50.70 -48.02
CA HIS A 20 -14.86 -49.37 -47.76
C HIS A 20 -15.51 -48.81 -46.49
N LYS A 21 -15.08 -49.36 -45.34
CA LYS A 21 -14.68 -48.47 -44.24
C LYS A 21 -13.67 -47.51 -44.83
N THR A 22 -14.17 -46.41 -45.37
CA THR A 22 -13.43 -45.21 -45.65
C THR A 22 -12.82 -44.85 -44.31
N ASN A 23 -11.57 -45.29 -44.12
CA ASN A 23 -10.61 -44.61 -43.29
C ASN A 23 -10.57 -43.19 -43.84
N LYS A 24 -11.54 -42.35 -43.43
CA LYS A 24 -11.35 -40.92 -43.39
C LYS A 24 -10.13 -40.77 -42.48
N LYS A 25 -8.96 -40.71 -43.10
CA LYS A 25 -7.76 -40.15 -42.47
C LYS A 25 -8.27 -38.91 -41.76
N LYS A 26 -8.32 -38.94 -40.43
CA LYS A 26 -8.48 -37.71 -39.66
C LYS A 26 -7.37 -36.81 -40.18
N VAL A 27 -7.75 -35.78 -40.94
CA VAL A 27 -6.81 -34.78 -41.40
C VAL A 27 -6.45 -34.02 -40.14
N PHE A 28 -5.30 -34.36 -39.56
CA PHE A 28 -4.77 -33.65 -38.41
C PHE A 28 -4.48 -32.22 -38.85
N ILE A 29 -5.00 -31.25 -38.10
CA ILE A 29 -4.81 -29.84 -38.40
C ILE A 29 -3.40 -29.47 -37.95
N THR A 30 -2.43 -29.49 -38.86
CA THR A 30 -1.04 -29.08 -38.58
C THR A 30 -0.86 -27.56 -38.58
N SER A 31 -1.94 -26.76 -38.65
CA SER A 31 -1.88 -25.31 -38.91
C SER A 31 -2.96 -24.47 -38.21
N ALA A 32 -3.62 -24.97 -37.16
CA ALA A 32 -4.59 -24.17 -36.42
C ALA A 32 -3.85 -23.16 -35.53
N ASN A 33 -4.20 -21.89 -35.67
CA ASN A 33 -3.74 -20.85 -34.75
C ASN A 33 -4.73 -20.74 -33.60
N TYR A 34 -4.23 -20.93 -32.38
CA TYR A 34 -5.02 -20.86 -31.16
C TYR A 34 -4.89 -19.49 -30.52
N TYR A 35 -6.02 -18.96 -30.07
CA TYR A 35 -6.07 -17.75 -29.28
C TYR A 35 -7.04 -17.97 -28.12
N VAL A 36 -6.49 -18.28 -26.95
CA VAL A 36 -7.24 -18.65 -25.75
C VAL A 36 -7.00 -17.63 -24.64
N LYS A 37 -8.01 -16.84 -24.32
CA LYS A 37 -7.97 -15.84 -23.24
C LYS A 37 -8.70 -16.33 -22.01
N VAL A 38 -8.19 -15.94 -20.86
CA VAL A 38 -8.93 -16.01 -19.59
C VAL A 38 -9.36 -14.61 -19.22
N ARG A 39 -10.65 -14.41 -18.94
CA ARG A 39 -11.28 -13.12 -18.60
C ARG A 39 -12.25 -13.28 -17.44
N THR A 40 -12.63 -12.17 -16.82
CA THR A 40 -13.73 -12.14 -15.86
C THR A 40 -15.07 -12.32 -16.58
N LYS A 41 -16.09 -12.76 -15.84
CA LYS A 41 -17.47 -12.72 -16.33
C LYS A 41 -18.00 -11.29 -16.30
N SER A 42 -19.05 -11.01 -17.09
CA SER A 42 -19.72 -9.71 -17.09
C SER A 42 -20.34 -9.32 -15.74
N THR A 43 -20.53 -10.30 -14.84
CA THR A 43 -21.06 -10.12 -13.48
C THR A 43 -19.97 -9.84 -12.43
N TYR A 44 -18.70 -9.75 -12.82
CA TYR A 44 -17.59 -9.49 -11.90
C TYR A 44 -17.80 -8.18 -11.14
N ASN A 45 -17.66 -8.25 -9.83
CA ASN A 45 -17.94 -7.17 -8.89
C ASN A 45 -16.81 -6.97 -7.86
N GLY A 46 -15.61 -7.49 -8.16
CA GLY A 46 -14.43 -7.37 -7.30
C GLY A 46 -14.26 -8.53 -6.31
N GLU A 47 -14.88 -9.67 -6.58
CA GLU A 47 -14.93 -10.82 -5.68
C GLU A 47 -13.62 -11.63 -5.60
N PHE A 48 -12.65 -11.37 -6.47
CA PHE A 48 -11.28 -11.89 -6.41
C PHE A 48 -10.33 -10.95 -7.15
N GLY A 49 -9.01 -11.07 -6.93
CA GLY A 49 -8.03 -10.25 -7.65
C GLY A 49 -7.89 -10.73 -9.08
N PHE A 50 -8.05 -9.84 -10.05
CA PHE A 50 -7.86 -10.16 -11.47
C PHE A 50 -7.28 -8.98 -12.22
N ASP A 51 -6.20 -9.21 -12.95
CA ASP A 51 -5.56 -8.17 -13.74
C ASP A 51 -5.01 -8.71 -15.06
N TRP A 52 -5.15 -7.93 -16.13
CA TRP A 52 -4.92 -8.42 -17.48
C TRP A 52 -4.64 -7.29 -18.45
N ILE A 53 -4.07 -7.64 -19.61
CA ILE A 53 -3.89 -6.75 -20.75
C ILE A 53 -4.51 -7.39 -21.98
N ASP A 54 -4.98 -6.59 -22.93
CA ASP A 54 -5.32 -7.11 -24.26
C ASP A 54 -4.19 -6.83 -25.24
N VAL A 55 -3.91 -7.80 -26.10
CA VAL A 55 -2.85 -7.70 -27.10
C VAL A 55 -3.38 -8.08 -28.47
N GLU A 56 -2.91 -7.37 -29.50
CA GLU A 56 -3.15 -7.72 -30.89
C GLU A 56 -2.50 -9.10 -31.17
N PRO A 57 -3.28 -10.13 -31.53
CA PRO A 57 -2.78 -11.50 -31.68
C PRO A 57 -1.56 -11.64 -32.60
N SER A 58 -1.45 -10.79 -33.62
CA SER A 58 -0.41 -10.91 -34.64
C SER A 58 0.88 -10.19 -34.23
N SER A 59 0.79 -8.95 -33.76
CA SER A 59 1.96 -8.14 -33.39
C SER A 59 2.38 -8.31 -31.93
N GLY A 60 1.42 -8.56 -31.03
CA GLY A 60 1.62 -8.51 -29.58
C GLY A 60 1.59 -7.08 -29.04
N ASP A 61 1.11 -6.13 -29.84
CA ASP A 61 0.91 -4.77 -29.40
C ASP A 61 -0.20 -4.69 -28.35
N ILE A 62 0.10 -4.00 -27.25
CA ILE A 62 -0.88 -3.73 -26.20
C ILE A 62 -2.01 -2.86 -26.76
N GLN A 63 -3.23 -3.37 -26.69
CA GLN A 63 -4.45 -2.68 -27.09
C GLN A 63 -5.17 -2.10 -25.87
N LYS A 64 -5.26 -2.87 -24.80
CA LYS A 64 -5.93 -2.47 -23.56
C LYS A 64 -5.16 -2.89 -22.33
N ILE A 65 -5.36 -2.16 -21.24
CA ILE A 65 -4.98 -2.55 -19.89
C ILE A 65 -6.29 -2.67 -19.13
N GLN A 66 -6.65 -3.88 -18.76
CA GLN A 66 -8.00 -4.20 -18.34
C GLN A 66 -9.01 -3.74 -19.41
N ASP A 67 -10.08 -3.04 -19.01
CA ASP A 67 -11.09 -2.53 -19.95
C ASP A 67 -10.71 -1.21 -20.63
N ILE A 68 -9.51 -0.68 -20.36
CA ILE A 68 -9.10 0.67 -20.74
C ILE A 68 -8.18 0.64 -21.95
N SER A 69 -8.43 1.51 -22.92
CA SER A 69 -7.59 1.61 -24.12
C SER A 69 -6.17 2.04 -23.75
N PHE A 70 -5.16 1.50 -24.44
CA PHE A 70 -3.77 1.96 -24.27
C PHE A 70 -3.63 3.48 -24.50
N SER A 71 -4.48 4.08 -25.34
CA SER A 71 -4.51 5.54 -25.57
C SER A 71 -4.88 6.38 -24.35
N ASP A 72 -5.54 5.79 -23.36
CA ASP A 72 -5.95 6.49 -22.13
C ASP A 72 -4.89 6.41 -21.03
N LEU A 73 -3.79 5.68 -21.26
CA LEU A 73 -2.59 5.75 -20.44
C LEU A 73 -1.93 7.12 -20.68
N LYS A 74 -1.83 7.94 -19.63
CA LYS A 74 -1.27 9.30 -19.74
C LYS A 74 0.20 9.33 -19.37
N TYR A 75 0.56 8.67 -18.29
CA TYR A 75 1.93 8.64 -17.81
C TYR A 75 2.33 7.22 -17.42
N PHE A 76 3.63 6.97 -17.44
CA PHE A 76 4.21 5.75 -16.92
C PHE A 76 5.52 6.09 -16.20
N TYR A 77 5.89 5.25 -15.24
CA TYR A 77 7.20 5.37 -14.60
C TYR A 77 8.27 4.67 -15.46
N LYS A 78 9.25 5.45 -15.91
CA LYS A 78 10.44 4.97 -16.59
C LYS A 78 11.56 4.78 -15.57
N LYS A 79 12.01 3.53 -15.42
CA LYS A 79 13.09 3.13 -14.51
C LYS A 79 14.39 3.91 -14.79
N PRO A 80 15.26 4.08 -13.77
CA PRO A 80 16.56 4.72 -13.94
C PRO A 80 17.39 4.02 -15.02
N ALA A 81 18.14 4.81 -15.79
CA ALA A 81 19.08 4.28 -16.77
C ALA A 81 20.29 3.63 -16.10
N ASN A 82 20.66 4.10 -14.89
CA ASN A 82 21.71 3.51 -14.08
C ASN A 82 21.24 3.29 -12.64
N ILE A 83 20.82 2.07 -12.34
CA ILE A 83 20.36 1.65 -11.00
C ILE A 83 21.41 1.82 -9.89
N ASN A 84 22.70 1.90 -10.24
CA ASN A 84 23.78 2.09 -9.27
C ASN A 84 24.06 3.57 -8.97
N ASN A 85 23.44 4.51 -9.70
CA ASN A 85 23.57 5.94 -9.41
C ASN A 85 22.45 6.37 -8.45
N PRO A 86 22.76 6.72 -7.18
CA PRO A 86 21.73 7.12 -6.20
C PRO A 86 21.00 8.42 -6.55
N ARG A 87 21.51 9.18 -7.54
CA ARG A 87 20.85 10.39 -8.08
C ARG A 87 19.93 10.11 -9.27
N ASP A 88 20.03 8.95 -9.89
CA ASP A 88 19.12 8.54 -10.96
C ASP A 88 17.95 7.77 -10.33
N LEU A 89 16.84 8.46 -10.14
CA LEU A 89 15.62 7.90 -9.55
C LEU A 89 14.63 7.42 -10.62
N GLY A 90 14.98 7.47 -11.90
CA GLY A 90 14.01 7.35 -12.99
C GLY A 90 13.14 8.62 -13.12
N ASN A 91 12.07 8.52 -13.91
CA ASN A 91 11.14 9.63 -14.09
C ASN A 91 9.73 9.17 -14.49
N ILE A 92 8.73 10.00 -14.19
CA ILE A 92 7.39 9.84 -14.75
C ILE A 92 7.36 10.52 -16.11
N VAL A 93 7.02 9.75 -17.16
CA VAL A 93 7.07 10.17 -18.56
C VAL A 93 5.68 10.10 -19.16
N GLU A 94 5.32 11.08 -20.00
CA GLU A 94 4.06 11.05 -20.73
C GLU A 94 4.09 9.95 -21.79
N ALA A 95 3.11 9.05 -21.76
CA ALA A 95 3.08 7.86 -22.61
C ALA A 95 3.03 8.21 -24.10
N GLY A 96 2.40 9.32 -24.47
CA GLY A 96 2.36 9.81 -25.85
C GLY A 96 3.73 10.25 -26.40
N THR A 97 4.66 10.63 -25.52
CA THR A 97 6.02 11.06 -25.90
C THR A 97 7.01 9.91 -26.01
N ASP A 98 6.75 8.79 -25.33
CA ASP A 98 7.54 7.56 -25.40
C ASP A 98 6.64 6.31 -25.40
N PRO A 99 5.89 6.05 -26.50
CA PRO A 99 4.97 4.92 -26.55
C PRO A 99 5.67 3.56 -26.46
N THR A 100 6.90 3.46 -26.95
CA THR A 100 7.73 2.25 -26.87
C THR A 100 8.10 1.98 -25.42
N GLY A 101 8.63 2.97 -24.70
CA GLY A 101 8.96 2.83 -23.28
C GLY A 101 7.74 2.45 -22.42
N ALA A 102 6.57 3.03 -22.71
CA ALA A 102 5.33 2.66 -22.02
C ALA A 102 4.96 1.18 -22.26
N LYS A 103 5.03 0.71 -23.52
CA LYS A 103 4.78 -0.69 -23.86
C LYS A 103 5.80 -1.64 -23.22
N ASP A 104 7.07 -1.24 -23.15
CA ASP A 104 8.12 -2.05 -22.53
C ASP A 104 7.86 -2.22 -21.03
N VAL A 105 7.50 -1.15 -20.32
CA VAL A 105 7.13 -1.22 -18.89
C VAL A 105 5.92 -2.13 -18.67
N ILE A 106 4.93 -2.13 -19.56
CA ILE A 106 3.80 -3.06 -19.49
C ILE A 106 4.31 -4.50 -19.69
N LYS A 107 5.09 -4.78 -20.74
CA LYS A 107 5.60 -6.12 -21.05
C LYS A 107 6.53 -6.69 -19.97
N GLU A 108 7.21 -5.83 -19.20
CA GLU A 108 7.98 -6.25 -18.02
C GLU A 108 7.10 -6.80 -16.87
N ASN A 109 5.83 -6.39 -16.81
CA ASN A 109 4.90 -6.76 -15.74
C ASN A 109 3.83 -7.77 -16.17
N TYR A 110 3.57 -7.89 -17.47
CA TYR A 110 2.62 -8.83 -18.04
C TYR A 110 3.30 -9.79 -19.01
N LYS A 111 3.13 -11.08 -18.77
CA LYS A 111 3.66 -12.11 -19.64
C LYS A 111 2.76 -12.24 -20.88
N ILE A 112 3.41 -12.32 -22.04
CA ILE A 112 2.77 -12.66 -23.31
C ILE A 112 3.43 -13.95 -23.78
N ILE A 113 2.62 -14.95 -24.12
CA ILE A 113 3.11 -16.18 -24.75
C ILE A 113 2.87 -16.14 -26.26
N GLU A 114 3.68 -16.87 -27.00
CA GLU A 114 3.57 -16.99 -28.46
C GLU A 114 3.36 -18.45 -28.85
N SER A 115 2.21 -18.72 -29.48
CA SER A 115 1.78 -20.05 -29.88
C SER A 115 0.98 -19.97 -31.19
N GLY A 116 1.66 -19.56 -32.25
CA GLY A 116 1.05 -19.13 -33.52
C GLY A 116 0.41 -17.73 -33.43
N LYS A 117 -0.27 -17.42 -32.32
CA LYS A 117 -0.70 -16.07 -31.93
C LYS A 117 -0.10 -15.68 -30.58
N LYS A 118 -0.04 -14.37 -30.36
CA LYS A 118 0.38 -13.78 -29.09
C LYS A 118 -0.83 -13.58 -28.19
N VAL A 119 -0.75 -14.05 -26.95
CA VAL A 119 -1.82 -13.92 -25.96
C VAL A 119 -1.25 -13.57 -24.59
N ASP A 120 -1.98 -12.78 -23.83
CA ASP A 120 -1.64 -12.40 -22.48
C ASP A 120 -1.83 -13.54 -21.49
N ILE A 121 -1.05 -13.51 -20.40
CA ILE A 121 -1.22 -14.35 -19.22
C ILE A 121 -1.70 -13.44 -18.09
N PRO A 122 -3.02 -13.43 -17.77
CA PRO A 122 -3.56 -12.60 -16.73
C PRO A 122 -3.13 -13.09 -15.34
N TRP A 123 -3.20 -12.18 -14.38
CA TRP A 123 -2.97 -12.42 -12.97
C TRP A 123 -4.27 -12.70 -12.23
N ILE A 124 -4.24 -13.65 -11.30
CA ILE A 124 -5.40 -14.05 -10.50
C ILE A 124 -4.98 -14.21 -9.04
N LEU A 125 -5.77 -13.69 -8.10
CA LEU A 125 -5.62 -13.92 -6.67
C LEU A 125 -6.95 -14.35 -6.08
N ILE A 126 -6.98 -15.54 -5.48
CA ILE A 126 -8.14 -16.11 -4.76
C ILE A 126 -7.70 -16.64 -3.40
N LYS A 127 -8.50 -16.49 -2.35
CA LYS A 127 -8.12 -16.97 -1.01
C LYS A 127 -8.30 -18.50 -0.91
N PRO A 128 -7.54 -19.16 -0.02
CA PRO A 128 -7.75 -20.58 0.31
C PRO A 128 -9.22 -20.91 0.62
N GLY A 129 -9.72 -21.98 0.01
CA GLY A 129 -11.11 -22.44 0.18
C GLY A 129 -12.13 -21.79 -0.75
N GLU A 130 -11.78 -20.68 -1.42
CA GLU A 130 -12.69 -20.00 -2.34
C GLU A 130 -12.77 -20.70 -3.71
N SER A 131 -13.87 -20.44 -4.42
CA SER A 131 -14.08 -20.89 -5.79
C SER A 131 -14.60 -19.73 -6.63
N ILE A 132 -14.07 -19.57 -7.83
CA ILE A 132 -14.44 -18.51 -8.76
C ILE A 132 -14.75 -19.10 -10.13
N GLU A 133 -15.44 -18.33 -10.96
CA GLU A 133 -15.73 -18.69 -12.34
C GLU A 133 -15.21 -17.62 -13.29
N LEU A 134 -14.43 -18.06 -14.27
CA LEU A 134 -13.80 -17.24 -15.29
C LEU A 134 -14.39 -17.56 -16.66
N SER A 135 -14.34 -16.58 -17.55
CA SER A 135 -14.61 -16.74 -18.96
C SER A 135 -13.35 -17.25 -19.66
N LEU A 136 -13.48 -18.35 -20.38
CA LEU A 136 -12.43 -18.93 -21.22
C LEU A 136 -12.83 -18.71 -22.67
N GLU A 137 -12.27 -17.67 -23.29
CA GLU A 137 -12.60 -17.25 -24.65
C GLU A 137 -11.64 -17.90 -25.64
N ILE A 138 -12.19 -18.69 -26.56
CA ILE A 138 -11.42 -19.50 -27.51
C ILE A 138 -11.74 -18.99 -28.90
N ASN A 139 -10.69 -18.68 -29.66
CA ASN A 139 -10.78 -18.34 -31.07
C ASN A 139 -9.74 -19.15 -31.85
N LEU A 140 -10.21 -19.91 -32.82
CA LEU A 140 -9.43 -20.79 -33.67
C LEU A 140 -9.45 -20.25 -35.09
N THR A 141 -8.28 -20.09 -35.67
CA THR A 141 -8.18 -19.85 -37.11
C THR A 141 -7.68 -21.13 -37.78
N THR A 142 -8.57 -21.84 -38.47
CA THR A 142 -8.29 -23.08 -39.19
C THR A 142 -8.88 -23.02 -40.61
N THR A 143 -8.19 -23.65 -41.56
CA THR A 143 -8.67 -23.85 -42.95
C THR A 143 -9.52 -25.12 -43.11
N ALA A 144 -9.59 -25.97 -42.08
CA ALA A 144 -10.31 -27.24 -42.07
C ALA A 144 -11.29 -27.35 -40.88
N ALA A 145 -12.30 -28.21 -41.03
CA ALA A 145 -13.29 -28.48 -39.99
C ALA A 145 -12.67 -29.09 -38.73
N ILE A 146 -13.05 -28.56 -37.56
CA ILE A 146 -12.59 -29.00 -36.24
C ILE A 146 -13.18 -30.37 -35.95
N THR A 147 -12.36 -31.42 -35.91
CA THR A 147 -12.87 -32.80 -35.71
C THR A 147 -12.15 -33.59 -34.61
N SER A 148 -11.13 -33.01 -33.95
CA SER A 148 -10.38 -33.69 -32.89
C SER A 148 -9.56 -32.78 -31.97
N GLU A 149 -9.83 -31.49 -31.93
CA GLU A 149 -9.05 -30.56 -31.10
C GLU A 149 -9.64 -30.49 -29.69
N ALA A 150 -8.79 -30.66 -28.68
CA ALA A 150 -9.17 -30.49 -27.29
C ALA A 150 -8.20 -29.53 -26.60
N ILE A 151 -8.72 -28.76 -25.66
CA ILE A 151 -7.91 -28.02 -24.70
C ILE A 151 -7.98 -28.71 -23.35
N SER A 152 -6.91 -28.57 -22.58
CA SER A 152 -6.85 -29.08 -21.22
C SER A 152 -6.06 -28.17 -20.30
N ILE A 153 -6.32 -28.29 -19.00
CA ILE A 153 -5.55 -27.66 -17.94
C ILE A 153 -5.42 -28.66 -16.79
N MET A 154 -4.25 -28.66 -16.15
CA MET A 154 -3.93 -29.56 -15.06
C MET A 154 -3.80 -28.78 -13.75
N GLY A 155 -4.61 -29.18 -12.77
CA GLY A 155 -4.51 -28.73 -11.38
C GLY A 155 -3.43 -29.47 -10.61
N ASP A 156 -3.31 -29.14 -9.34
CA ASP A 156 -2.34 -29.71 -8.43
C ASP A 156 -2.85 -29.73 -6.98
N GLU A 157 -1.93 -29.78 -6.02
CA GLU A 157 -2.27 -29.77 -4.60
C GLU A 157 -2.83 -28.43 -4.10
N PHE A 158 -2.63 -27.33 -4.83
CA PHE A 158 -3.04 -25.99 -4.47
C PHE A 158 -4.34 -25.58 -5.15
N TYR A 159 -4.51 -25.96 -6.42
CA TYR A 159 -5.66 -25.54 -7.21
C TYR A 159 -6.30 -26.70 -7.96
N ASP A 160 -7.62 -26.69 -7.93
CA ASP A 160 -8.45 -27.60 -8.70
C ASP A 160 -9.19 -26.83 -9.79
N PHE A 161 -9.17 -27.37 -11.00
CA PHE A 161 -9.78 -26.75 -12.18
C PHE A 161 -10.89 -27.61 -12.75
N GLU A 162 -11.90 -26.96 -13.32
CA GLU A 162 -12.99 -27.61 -14.03
C GLU A 162 -13.44 -26.72 -15.20
N ILE A 163 -13.36 -27.25 -16.42
CA ILE A 163 -14.02 -26.63 -17.57
C ILE A 163 -15.46 -27.13 -17.55
N ILE A 164 -16.42 -26.24 -17.30
CA ILE A 164 -17.84 -26.60 -17.28
C ILE A 164 -18.22 -27.13 -18.67
N SER A 165 -18.92 -28.26 -18.72
CA SER A 165 -19.22 -29.08 -19.92
C SER A 165 -18.04 -29.87 -20.52
N GLY A 166 -16.90 -29.89 -19.85
CA GLY A 166 -15.76 -30.75 -20.16
C GLY A 166 -15.78 -32.08 -19.41
N THR A 167 -14.72 -32.85 -19.61
CA THR A 167 -14.45 -34.10 -18.89
C THR A 167 -13.32 -33.87 -17.89
N LYS A 168 -13.45 -34.42 -16.68
CA LYS A 168 -12.41 -34.36 -15.65
C LYS A 168 -11.90 -35.76 -15.32
N SER A 169 -10.59 -35.94 -15.37
CA SER A 169 -9.90 -37.19 -15.05
C SER A 169 -8.73 -36.89 -14.12
N GLY A 170 -8.86 -37.28 -12.85
CA GLY A 170 -7.93 -36.85 -11.80
C GLY A 170 -7.86 -35.33 -11.70
N ASN A 171 -6.64 -34.79 -11.77
CA ASN A 171 -6.39 -33.33 -11.70
C ASN A 171 -6.46 -32.64 -13.07
N LYS A 172 -6.69 -33.38 -14.15
CA LYS A 172 -6.80 -32.82 -15.50
C LYS A 172 -8.26 -32.62 -15.86
N THR A 173 -8.60 -31.45 -16.38
CA THR A 173 -9.88 -31.18 -17.03
C THR A 173 -9.63 -30.88 -18.51
N GLU A 174 -10.47 -31.42 -19.37
CA GLU A 174 -10.36 -31.29 -20.83
C GLU A 174 -11.71 -31.02 -21.49
N LYS A 175 -11.69 -30.31 -22.62
CA LYS A 175 -12.88 -30.04 -23.42
C LYS A 175 -12.53 -30.11 -24.90
N SER A 176 -13.24 -30.99 -25.61
CA SER A 176 -13.22 -30.99 -27.08
C SER A 176 -13.95 -29.76 -27.62
N LEU A 177 -13.34 -29.14 -28.62
CA LEU A 177 -13.86 -27.95 -29.28
C LEU A 177 -14.78 -28.36 -30.43
N THR A 178 -15.88 -27.64 -30.56
CA THR A 178 -16.96 -27.90 -31.52
C THR A 178 -17.17 -26.75 -32.51
N ALA A 179 -16.68 -25.54 -32.19
CA ALA A 179 -16.71 -24.36 -33.03
C ALA A 179 -15.36 -23.62 -33.04
N ASP A 180 -15.19 -22.81 -34.07
CA ASP A 180 -14.06 -21.89 -34.28
C ASP A 180 -14.05 -20.74 -33.26
N LYS A 181 -15.20 -20.41 -32.67
CA LYS A 181 -15.30 -19.51 -31.52
C LYS A 181 -16.17 -20.11 -30.44
N GLU A 182 -15.63 -20.22 -29.23
CA GLU A 182 -16.36 -20.69 -28.06
C GLU A 182 -16.03 -19.84 -26.84
N ILE A 183 -17.01 -19.63 -25.97
CA ILE A 183 -16.81 -19.05 -24.65
C ILE A 183 -17.23 -20.09 -23.63
N LEU A 184 -16.26 -20.61 -22.89
CA LEU A 184 -16.47 -21.63 -21.87
C LEU A 184 -16.40 -21.02 -20.47
N THR A 185 -16.93 -21.71 -19.49
CA THR A 185 -16.71 -21.35 -18.07
C THR A 185 -15.59 -22.21 -17.50
N LEU A 186 -14.54 -21.57 -17.02
CA LEU A 186 -13.49 -22.20 -16.22
C LEU A 186 -13.76 -21.92 -14.74
N LYS A 187 -14.05 -22.97 -13.98
CA LYS A 187 -14.12 -22.90 -12.53
C LYS A 187 -12.76 -23.16 -11.93
N VAL A 188 -12.33 -22.27 -11.04
CA VAL A 188 -11.07 -22.36 -10.31
C VAL A 188 -11.38 -22.44 -8.83
N LYS A 189 -10.90 -23.49 -8.16
CA LYS A 189 -11.02 -23.67 -6.72
C LYS A 189 -9.65 -23.65 -6.07
N CYS A 190 -9.46 -22.79 -5.08
CA CYS A 190 -8.27 -22.79 -4.24
C CYS A 190 -8.43 -23.81 -3.12
N LEU A 191 -7.54 -24.79 -3.05
CA LEU A 191 -7.57 -25.85 -2.04
C LEU A 191 -6.85 -25.42 -0.76
N LYS A 192 -5.68 -24.79 -0.90
CA LYS A 192 -4.84 -24.32 0.23
C LYS A 192 -3.97 -23.13 -0.21
N GLU A 193 -3.27 -22.51 0.74
CA GLU A 193 -2.29 -21.46 0.45
C GLU A 193 -1.22 -21.95 -0.55
N SER A 194 -0.88 -21.10 -1.50
CA SER A 194 0.05 -21.38 -2.58
C SER A 194 1.06 -20.23 -2.74
N PRO A 195 2.32 -20.55 -3.08
CA PRO A 195 3.20 -19.56 -3.67
C PRO A 195 2.67 -19.11 -5.04
N GLU A 196 3.26 -18.04 -5.57
CA GLU A 196 3.00 -17.58 -6.93
C GLU A 196 3.33 -18.70 -7.95
N LYS A 197 2.38 -19.01 -8.85
CA LYS A 197 2.53 -20.10 -9.83
C LYS A 197 1.75 -19.85 -11.11
N GLU A 198 2.34 -20.23 -12.23
CA GLU A 198 1.72 -20.15 -13.55
C GLU A 198 1.05 -21.48 -13.94
N TYR A 199 -0.13 -21.39 -14.54
CA TYR A 199 -0.88 -22.51 -15.10
C TYR A 199 -1.11 -22.30 -16.59
N ASN A 200 -0.83 -23.35 -17.35
CA ASN A 200 -0.92 -23.34 -18.80
C ASN A 200 -2.16 -24.10 -19.26
N ILE A 201 -2.87 -23.53 -20.22
CA ILE A 201 -3.89 -24.21 -21.00
C ILE A 201 -3.20 -24.78 -22.22
N VAL A 202 -3.35 -26.08 -22.43
CA VAL A 202 -2.61 -26.85 -23.40
C VAL A 202 -3.57 -27.42 -24.44
N GLN A 203 -3.19 -27.29 -25.70
CA GLN A 203 -3.86 -27.97 -26.80
C GLN A 203 -3.29 -29.38 -26.93
N GLU A 204 -4.18 -30.37 -27.08
CA GLU A 204 -3.81 -31.75 -27.32
C GLU A 204 -4.53 -32.28 -28.55
N SER A 205 -3.74 -32.70 -29.54
CA SER A 205 -4.22 -33.47 -30.70
C SER A 205 -3.62 -34.86 -30.71
N PRO A 206 -4.38 -35.91 -31.07
CA PRO A 206 -3.86 -37.27 -31.10
C PRO A 206 -2.65 -37.39 -32.04
N GLY A 207 -1.49 -37.77 -31.51
CA GLY A 207 -0.25 -37.91 -32.27
C GLY A 207 0.59 -36.63 -32.43
N SER A 208 0.21 -35.52 -31.79
CA SER A 208 0.99 -34.27 -31.75
C SER A 208 1.56 -34.02 -30.34
N VAL A 209 2.69 -33.31 -30.28
CA VAL A 209 3.25 -32.84 -29.00
C VAL A 209 2.32 -31.75 -28.44
N PRO A 210 1.82 -31.89 -27.20
CA PRO A 210 1.00 -30.85 -26.58
C PRO A 210 1.75 -29.52 -26.53
N PHE A 211 1.06 -28.42 -26.81
CA PHE A 211 1.64 -27.09 -26.76
C PHE A 211 0.72 -26.09 -26.06
N THR A 212 1.32 -25.07 -25.44
CA THR A 212 0.58 -24.08 -24.64
C THR A 212 -0.14 -23.11 -25.57
N VAL A 213 -1.42 -22.85 -25.30
CA VAL A 213 -2.28 -21.97 -26.11
C VAL A 213 -2.90 -20.81 -25.33
N GLY A 214 -2.71 -20.80 -24.02
CA GLY A 214 -3.17 -19.79 -23.09
C GLY A 214 -2.72 -20.14 -21.68
N GLY A 215 -3.13 -19.35 -20.70
CA GLY A 215 -2.82 -19.63 -19.31
C GLY A 215 -3.18 -18.47 -18.41
N PHE A 216 -2.76 -18.54 -17.16
CA PHE A 216 -2.87 -17.48 -16.17
C PHE A 216 -1.86 -17.70 -15.05
N LYS A 217 -1.59 -16.65 -14.29
CA LYS A 217 -0.68 -16.66 -13.15
C LYS A 217 -1.45 -16.46 -11.86
N MET A 218 -1.43 -17.47 -11.00
CA MET A 218 -1.93 -17.37 -9.64
C MET A 218 -0.91 -16.63 -8.79
N MET A 219 -1.32 -15.53 -8.15
CA MET A 219 -0.52 -14.79 -7.19
C MET A 219 -0.36 -15.58 -5.90
N GLU A 220 0.69 -15.28 -5.12
CA GLU A 220 0.78 -15.74 -3.74
C GLU A 220 -0.47 -15.29 -2.96
N ASN A 221 -1.18 -16.25 -2.38
CA ASN A 221 -2.52 -16.02 -1.83
C ASN A 221 -2.62 -16.28 -0.32
N LYS A 222 -1.48 -16.21 0.38
CA LYS A 222 -1.47 -16.21 1.85
C LYS A 222 -2.42 -15.13 2.36
N ILE A 223 -3.33 -15.52 3.26
CA ILE A 223 -4.31 -14.62 3.86
C ILE A 223 -3.57 -13.63 4.74
N GLN A 224 -3.84 -12.34 4.51
CA GLN A 224 -3.29 -11.25 5.28
C GLN A 224 -4.38 -10.63 6.14
N LYS A 225 -4.17 -10.55 7.45
CA LYS A 225 -5.14 -9.94 8.37
C LYS A 225 -4.77 -8.50 8.64
N ILE A 226 -5.75 -7.61 8.55
CA ILE A 226 -5.65 -6.21 8.95
C ILE A 226 -6.80 -5.86 9.88
N LYS A 227 -6.52 -5.10 10.93
CA LYS A 227 -7.45 -4.92 12.05
C LYS A 227 -7.60 -3.46 12.45
N PHE A 228 -8.77 -2.88 12.18
CA PHE A 228 -9.04 -1.48 12.46
C PHE A 228 -9.88 -1.29 13.72
N ARG A 229 -9.59 -0.25 14.50
CA ARG A 229 -10.56 0.27 15.47
C ARG A 229 -11.40 1.34 14.81
N VAL A 230 -12.71 1.24 14.94
CA VAL A 230 -13.65 2.26 14.45
C VAL A 230 -14.05 3.16 15.61
N ILE A 231 -13.88 4.46 15.46
CA ILE A 231 -14.32 5.46 16.46
C ILE A 231 -15.21 6.52 15.83
N ALA A 232 -16.04 7.16 16.65
CA ALA A 232 -16.82 8.32 16.23
C ALA A 232 -16.17 9.62 16.73
N LEU A 233 -16.17 10.64 15.87
CA LEU A 233 -15.94 12.03 16.23
C LEU A 233 -17.29 12.75 16.27
N VAL A 234 -17.65 13.22 17.46
CA VAL A 234 -18.93 13.91 17.70
C VAL A 234 -18.68 15.19 18.47
N SER A 235 -19.64 16.08 18.43
CA SER A 235 -19.68 17.25 19.30
C SER A 235 -20.00 16.87 20.76
N SER A 236 -19.49 17.67 21.71
CA SER A 236 -19.77 17.49 23.14
C SER A 236 -21.13 18.05 23.57
N ASP A 237 -21.78 18.85 22.73
CA ASP A 237 -23.17 19.27 22.96
C ASP A 237 -24.10 18.05 22.86
N SER A 238 -25.22 18.10 23.58
CA SER A 238 -26.37 17.18 23.41
C SER A 238 -26.04 15.68 23.18
N SER A 239 -26.00 14.89 24.25
CA SER A 239 -25.89 13.42 24.26
C SER A 239 -24.88 12.81 23.26
N PRO A 240 -23.56 13.02 23.44
CA PRO A 240 -22.52 12.56 22.52
C PRO A 240 -22.56 11.05 22.23
N ALA A 241 -22.90 10.24 23.23
CA ALA A 241 -23.03 8.79 23.06
C ALA A 241 -24.16 8.42 22.08
N THR A 242 -25.28 9.14 22.08
CA THR A 242 -26.37 8.89 21.12
C THR A 242 -25.91 9.19 19.70
N LYS A 243 -25.28 10.37 19.49
CA LYS A 243 -24.72 10.75 18.18
C LYS A 243 -23.71 9.74 17.65
N ALA A 244 -22.83 9.24 18.52
CA ALA A 244 -21.85 8.23 18.16
C ALA A 244 -22.52 6.90 17.78
N LYS A 245 -23.56 6.46 18.51
CA LYS A 245 -24.35 5.28 18.15
C LYS A 245 -25.02 5.44 16.77
N ASP A 246 -25.58 6.60 16.47
CA ASP A 246 -26.23 6.86 15.17
C ASP A 246 -25.23 6.77 14.01
N ILE A 247 -24.01 7.28 14.19
CA ILE A 247 -22.91 7.16 13.22
C ILE A 247 -22.51 5.69 13.02
N PHE A 248 -22.35 4.93 14.11
CA PHE A 248 -22.03 3.51 14.03
C PHE A 248 -23.14 2.69 13.34
N GLN A 249 -24.40 3.04 13.54
CA GLN A 249 -25.52 2.40 12.84
C GLN A 249 -25.44 2.60 11.33
N LYS A 250 -25.07 3.79 10.85
CA LYS A 250 -24.85 4.05 9.42
C LYS A 250 -23.75 3.16 8.86
N PHE A 251 -22.63 3.05 9.57
CA PHE A 251 -21.51 2.19 9.19
C PHE A 251 -21.92 0.71 9.07
N VAL A 252 -22.67 0.18 10.05
CA VAL A 252 -23.17 -1.21 10.00
C VAL A 252 -24.17 -1.40 8.87
N LYS A 253 -25.16 -0.51 8.74
CA LYS A 253 -26.21 -0.59 7.73
C LYS A 253 -25.67 -0.59 6.31
N ALA A 254 -24.57 0.12 6.07
CA ALA A 254 -23.92 0.19 4.77
C ALA A 254 -23.11 -1.08 4.41
N ASP A 255 -23.05 -2.08 5.29
CA ASP A 255 -22.33 -3.34 5.05
C ASP A 255 -20.85 -3.12 4.67
N ILE A 256 -20.22 -2.08 5.22
CA ILE A 256 -18.83 -1.69 4.88
C ILE A 256 -17.88 -2.88 5.03
N MET A 257 -17.95 -3.59 6.15
CA MET A 257 -17.07 -4.73 6.43
C MET A 257 -17.26 -5.90 5.48
N LYS A 258 -18.50 -6.14 5.04
CA LYS A 258 -18.80 -7.16 4.04
C LYS A 258 -18.15 -6.77 2.71
N TYR A 259 -18.39 -5.54 2.23
CA TYR A 259 -17.79 -5.05 0.99
C TYR A 259 -16.26 -5.09 1.00
N LEU A 260 -15.61 -4.70 2.10
CA LEU A 260 -14.15 -4.78 2.24
C LEU A 260 -13.63 -6.22 2.11
N ASN A 261 -14.34 -7.19 2.68
CA ASN A 261 -13.94 -8.61 2.70
C ASN A 261 -14.40 -9.44 1.50
N THR A 262 -15.32 -8.93 0.67
CA THR A 262 -15.90 -9.72 -0.44
C THR A 262 -15.84 -9.05 -1.80
N ASN A 263 -15.57 -7.74 -1.90
CA ASN A 263 -15.64 -6.99 -3.17
C ASN A 263 -14.49 -6.00 -3.42
N SER A 264 -13.54 -5.87 -2.50
CA SER A 264 -12.42 -4.93 -2.63
C SER A 264 -11.11 -5.49 -2.08
N LEU A 265 -10.89 -5.48 -0.77
CA LEU A 265 -9.58 -5.83 -0.19
C LEU A 265 -9.29 -7.34 -0.24
N ASN A 266 -10.31 -8.19 -0.37
CA ASN A 266 -10.15 -9.61 -0.73
C ASN A 266 -9.38 -9.82 -2.03
N GLN A 267 -9.46 -8.87 -2.98
CA GLN A 267 -8.70 -8.93 -4.23
C GLN A 267 -7.18 -8.93 -4.00
N ALA A 268 -6.73 -8.38 -2.88
CA ALA A 268 -5.34 -8.39 -2.44
C ALA A 268 -5.03 -9.50 -1.41
N GLY A 269 -5.98 -10.39 -1.16
CA GLY A 269 -5.87 -11.47 -0.18
C GLY A 269 -6.01 -11.02 1.27
N TYR A 270 -6.64 -9.85 1.51
CA TYR A 270 -6.91 -9.37 2.86
C TYR A 270 -8.16 -9.99 3.49
N GLU A 271 -8.09 -10.14 4.81
CA GLU A 271 -9.21 -10.30 5.73
C GLU A 271 -9.19 -9.09 6.68
N VAL A 272 -10.25 -8.30 6.61
CA VAL A 272 -10.41 -7.07 7.39
C VAL A 272 -11.23 -7.35 8.63
N GLU A 273 -10.66 -7.04 9.78
CA GLU A 273 -11.27 -7.22 11.10
C GLU A 273 -11.51 -5.86 11.78
N ILE A 274 -12.54 -5.80 12.63
CA ILE A 274 -12.78 -4.66 13.50
C ILE A 274 -12.38 -5.02 14.94
N ASP A 275 -11.49 -4.22 15.53
CA ASP A 275 -11.03 -4.41 16.91
C ASP A 275 -12.16 -4.38 17.93
N ASN A 276 -13.10 -3.46 17.72
CA ASN A 276 -14.28 -3.31 18.55
C ASN A 276 -15.52 -4.00 17.95
N GLN A 277 -15.37 -5.16 17.29
CA GLN A 277 -16.48 -5.90 16.69
C GLN A 277 -17.58 -6.25 17.71
N ALA A 278 -17.20 -6.68 18.91
CA ALA A 278 -18.15 -7.01 19.98
C ALA A 278 -19.07 -5.83 20.37
N MET A 279 -18.57 -4.59 20.23
CA MET A 279 -19.38 -3.39 20.43
C MET A 279 -20.43 -3.26 19.32
N PHE A 280 -20.08 -3.51 18.07
CA PHE A 280 -21.02 -3.49 16.95
C PHE A 280 -22.07 -4.60 17.05
N ASP A 281 -21.67 -5.82 17.42
CA ASP A 281 -22.57 -6.97 17.58
C ASP A 281 -23.66 -6.72 18.63
N SER A 282 -23.40 -5.81 19.58
CA SER A 282 -24.31 -5.45 20.68
C SER A 282 -24.66 -3.96 20.72
N LEU A 283 -24.54 -3.23 19.60
CA LEU A 283 -24.55 -1.75 19.54
C LEU A 283 -25.74 -1.10 20.26
N ALA A 284 -26.92 -1.72 20.20
CA ALA A 284 -28.13 -1.24 20.88
C ALA A 284 -27.91 -1.11 22.40
N THR A 285 -27.27 -2.10 23.02
CA THR A 285 -27.07 -2.20 24.47
C THR A 285 -25.63 -1.92 24.91
N ALA A 286 -24.67 -1.85 23.98
CA ALA A 286 -23.26 -1.66 24.29
C ALA A 286 -23.00 -0.30 24.95
N THR A 287 -22.04 -0.30 25.89
CA THR A 287 -21.37 0.91 26.35
C THR A 287 -20.32 1.28 25.31
N ILE A 288 -20.34 2.52 24.84
CA ILE A 288 -19.49 2.95 23.72
C ILE A 288 -18.48 4.04 24.11
N ASP A 289 -18.35 4.34 25.40
CA ASP A 289 -17.55 5.46 25.91
C ASP A 289 -16.09 5.41 25.46
N ASP A 290 -15.53 4.22 25.27
CA ASP A 290 -14.16 4.04 24.79
C ASP A 290 -13.99 4.15 23.27
N TYR A 291 -15.07 4.36 22.51
CA TYR A 291 -15.07 4.34 21.04
C TYR A 291 -15.49 5.65 20.41
N TYR A 292 -15.60 6.75 21.16
CA TYR A 292 -15.79 8.07 20.56
C TYR A 292 -14.95 9.14 21.22
N TYR A 293 -14.64 10.19 20.47
CA TYR A 293 -14.12 11.44 21.00
C TYR A 293 -15.17 12.54 20.83
N ALA A 294 -15.52 13.20 21.94
CA ALA A 294 -16.47 14.31 21.96
C ALA A 294 -15.71 15.62 22.13
N PHE A 295 -15.74 16.47 21.10
CA PHE A 295 -14.99 17.74 21.12
C PHE A 295 -15.87 18.92 21.53
N ASP A 296 -15.27 19.89 22.21
CA ASP A 296 -15.91 21.15 22.52
C ASP A 296 -15.92 22.07 21.29
N LYS A 297 -17.12 22.43 20.81
CA LYS A 297 -17.29 23.25 19.60
C LYS A 297 -16.64 24.62 19.74
N THR A 298 -16.72 25.25 20.92
CA THR A 298 -16.15 26.58 21.15
C THR A 298 -14.63 26.53 21.08
N ASP A 299 -14.00 25.57 21.75
CA ASP A 299 -12.57 25.32 21.68
C ASP A 299 -12.11 25.04 20.24
N TRP A 300 -12.81 24.16 19.52
CA TRP A 300 -12.45 23.80 18.15
C TRP A 300 -12.66 24.93 17.15
N THR A 301 -13.68 25.78 17.37
CA THR A 301 -13.87 27.02 16.60
C THR A 301 -12.70 27.97 16.83
N ASN A 302 -12.26 28.15 18.08
CA ASN A 302 -11.13 29.00 18.42
C ASN A 302 -9.82 28.50 17.80
N LYS A 303 -9.64 27.18 17.75
CA LYS A 303 -8.49 26.52 17.12
C LYS A 303 -8.59 26.42 15.59
N LYS A 304 -9.69 26.88 15.00
CA LYS A 304 -9.97 26.85 13.55
C LYS A 304 -10.09 25.44 12.95
N TYR A 305 -10.53 24.47 13.75
CA TYR A 305 -10.83 23.10 13.30
C TYR A 305 -12.30 22.91 12.92
N PHE A 306 -13.17 23.79 13.43
CA PHE A 306 -14.62 23.74 13.24
C PHE A 306 -15.14 25.14 12.90
N GLY A 307 -16.23 25.22 12.16
CA GLY A 307 -16.88 26.50 11.84
C GLY A 307 -18.13 26.30 11.00
N LYS A 308 -18.45 27.31 10.20
CA LYS A 308 -19.64 27.30 9.33
C LYS A 308 -19.28 27.58 7.88
N LYS A 309 -19.97 26.90 6.96
CA LYS A 309 -20.00 27.21 5.53
C LYS A 309 -21.45 27.35 5.11
N GLY A 310 -21.87 28.60 4.87
CA GLY A 310 -23.30 28.90 4.78
C GLY A 310 -23.99 28.67 6.13
N THR A 311 -25.04 27.85 6.14
CA THR A 311 -25.78 27.47 7.35
C THR A 311 -25.21 26.24 8.06
N ASP A 312 -24.36 25.48 7.38
CA ASP A 312 -23.96 24.15 7.82
C ASP A 312 -22.73 24.21 8.72
N ASP A 313 -22.79 23.46 9.82
CA ASP A 313 -21.65 23.19 10.69
C ASP A 313 -20.69 22.25 9.94
N ILE A 314 -19.41 22.64 9.85
CA ILE A 314 -18.37 21.94 9.09
C ILE A 314 -17.12 21.71 9.93
N LEU A 315 -16.37 20.68 9.56
CA LEU A 315 -14.96 20.56 9.95
C LEU A 315 -14.07 21.21 8.89
N ALA A 316 -13.15 22.06 9.34
CA ALA A 316 -12.26 22.80 8.46
C ALA A 316 -11.03 21.95 8.11
N GLU A 317 -10.87 21.57 6.84
CA GLU A 317 -9.64 20.93 6.36
C GLU A 317 -8.46 21.90 6.33
N ASN A 318 -8.76 23.16 5.97
CA ASN A 318 -7.84 24.26 5.98
C ASN A 318 -8.37 25.38 6.87
N LYS A 319 -7.52 25.95 7.72
CA LYS A 319 -7.91 27.04 8.63
C LYS A 319 -8.51 28.23 7.89
N LYS A 320 -8.08 28.49 6.64
CA LYS A 320 -8.63 29.58 5.81
C LYS A 320 -10.13 29.46 5.55
N ASP A 321 -10.65 28.23 5.52
CA ASP A 321 -12.07 27.96 5.25
C ASP A 321 -12.97 28.50 6.37
N VAL A 322 -12.39 28.77 7.54
CA VAL A 322 -13.04 29.34 8.74
C VAL A 322 -12.36 30.65 9.18
N GLY A 323 -11.76 31.37 8.22
CA GLY A 323 -11.19 32.71 8.40
C GLY A 323 -9.82 32.73 9.08
N GLY A 324 -9.05 31.65 8.98
CA GLY A 324 -7.66 31.54 9.44
C GLY A 324 -6.61 31.71 8.33
N PRO A 325 -5.33 31.45 8.63
CA PRO A 325 -4.27 31.40 7.63
C PRO A 325 -4.44 30.19 6.68
N ASP A 326 -3.78 30.21 5.53
CA ASP A 326 -3.75 29.07 4.60
C ASP A 326 -2.86 27.95 5.15
N GLU A 327 -3.46 27.11 5.99
CA GLU A 327 -2.78 26.05 6.73
C GLU A 327 -3.71 24.85 6.93
N SER A 328 -3.27 23.64 6.56
CA SER A 328 -4.03 22.41 6.79
C SER A 328 -4.11 22.05 8.27
N ASN A 329 -5.26 21.53 8.71
CA ASN A 329 -5.49 21.22 10.12
C ASN A 329 -5.00 19.84 10.58
N ASP A 330 -4.62 18.91 9.69
CA ASP A 330 -4.17 17.58 10.12
C ASP A 330 -5.17 16.87 11.07
N LEU A 331 -6.47 16.96 10.75
CA LEU A 331 -7.60 16.63 11.64
C LEU A 331 -7.55 15.20 12.20
N ASP A 332 -7.16 14.23 11.39
CA ASP A 332 -7.01 12.83 11.77
C ASP A 332 -5.97 12.63 12.88
N ASN A 333 -4.81 13.28 12.79
CA ASN A 333 -3.81 13.25 13.86
C ASN A 333 -4.27 13.99 15.11
N ILE A 334 -4.98 15.12 14.97
CA ILE A 334 -5.57 15.84 16.11
C ILE A 334 -6.55 14.93 16.85
N VAL A 335 -7.52 14.35 16.14
CA VAL A 335 -8.53 13.49 16.73
C VAL A 335 -7.91 12.26 17.35
N TYR A 336 -6.97 11.62 16.65
CA TYR A 336 -6.28 10.45 17.18
C TYR A 336 -5.53 10.77 18.47
N LYS A 337 -4.82 11.91 18.54
CA LYS A 337 -4.11 12.34 19.76
C LYS A 337 -5.08 12.58 20.92
N GLU A 338 -6.18 13.29 20.70
CA GLU A 338 -7.17 13.55 21.75
C GLU A 338 -7.90 12.29 22.20
N TYR A 339 -8.21 11.39 21.26
CA TYR A 339 -8.76 10.06 21.56
C TYR A 339 -7.81 9.24 22.43
N LEU A 340 -6.52 9.17 22.10
CA LEU A 340 -5.53 8.46 22.91
C LEU A 340 -5.37 9.07 24.30
N LYS A 341 -5.46 10.40 24.44
CA LYS A 341 -5.45 11.05 25.76
C LYS A 341 -6.65 10.61 26.60
N LYS A 342 -7.85 10.55 26.00
CA LYS A 342 -9.07 10.05 26.64
C LYS A 342 -8.93 8.58 27.07
N LEU A 343 -8.38 7.72 26.22
CA LEU A 343 -8.13 6.31 26.61
C LEU A 343 -7.18 6.23 27.81
N LYS A 344 -6.11 7.03 27.82
CA LYS A 344 -5.13 7.04 28.91
C LYS A 344 -5.75 7.47 30.24
N THR A 345 -6.72 8.40 30.25
CA THR A 345 -7.45 8.73 31.48
C THR A 345 -8.25 7.54 32.02
N ASN A 346 -8.66 6.63 31.14
CA ASN A 346 -9.36 5.37 31.47
C ASN A 346 -8.40 4.19 31.71
N LYS A 347 -7.07 4.41 31.72
CA LYS A 347 -6.04 3.36 31.80
C LYS A 347 -6.12 2.34 30.65
N LEU A 348 -6.63 2.77 29.50
CA LEU A 348 -6.66 2.03 28.25
C LEU A 348 -5.60 2.58 27.30
N ASP A 349 -5.21 1.77 26.32
CA ASP A 349 -4.32 2.17 25.24
C ASP A 349 -4.74 1.49 23.93
N TYR A 350 -4.34 2.08 22.81
CA TYR A 350 -4.56 1.50 21.49
C TYR A 350 -3.42 1.86 20.55
N ASN A 351 -2.93 0.86 19.84
CA ASN A 351 -1.91 1.02 18.81
C ASN A 351 -2.29 0.13 17.63
N GLY A 352 -2.63 0.74 16.51
CA GLY A 352 -3.12 0.06 15.32
C GLY A 352 -3.79 1.04 14.35
N GLY A 353 -4.31 0.53 13.24
CA GLY A 353 -5.05 1.34 12.28
C GLY A 353 -6.37 1.85 12.88
N ILE A 354 -6.77 3.08 12.56
CA ILE A 354 -8.01 3.67 13.06
C ILE A 354 -8.87 4.21 11.92
N ILE A 355 -10.17 4.00 12.05
CA ILE A 355 -11.21 4.61 11.21
C ILE A 355 -11.99 5.60 12.08
N ILE A 356 -11.96 6.87 11.70
CA ILE A 356 -12.61 7.97 12.40
C ILE A 356 -13.84 8.37 11.58
N LEU A 357 -15.02 8.20 12.19
CA LEU A 357 -16.30 8.53 11.57
C LEU A 357 -16.81 9.85 12.14
N SER A 358 -16.99 10.87 11.31
CA SER A 358 -17.39 12.20 11.75
C SER A 358 -18.89 12.46 11.58
N GLU A 359 -19.47 13.14 12.57
CA GLU A 359 -20.83 13.71 12.52
C GLU A 359 -20.98 14.82 11.46
N TYR A 360 -19.87 15.49 11.14
CA TYR A 360 -19.88 16.71 10.32
C TYR A 360 -19.32 16.48 8.92
N PRO A 361 -19.82 17.24 7.92
CA PRO A 361 -19.22 17.32 6.60
C PRO A 361 -17.87 18.06 6.63
N SER A 362 -17.10 17.88 5.56
CA SER A 362 -15.89 18.66 5.29
C SER A 362 -16.22 20.10 4.89
N SER A 363 -15.28 21.02 5.10
CA SER A 363 -15.30 22.36 4.50
C SER A 363 -15.16 22.35 2.97
N GLY A 364 -14.60 21.27 2.41
CA GLY A 364 -14.40 21.05 0.98
C GLY A 364 -15.47 20.16 0.35
N THR A 365 -15.10 19.47 -0.73
CA THR A 365 -15.89 18.39 -1.36
C THR A 365 -15.42 17.00 -0.95
N THR A 366 -14.45 16.94 -0.05
CA THR A 366 -13.82 15.71 0.44
C THR A 366 -14.82 14.91 1.28
N GLY A 367 -15.11 13.68 0.86
CA GLY A 367 -15.97 12.76 1.59
C GLY A 367 -15.23 11.96 2.68
N ALA A 368 -13.96 11.67 2.42
CA ALA A 368 -13.04 11.05 3.36
C ALA A 368 -11.60 11.38 2.93
N PHE A 369 -10.65 11.17 3.82
CA PHE A 369 -9.25 11.22 3.46
C PHE A 369 -8.42 10.28 4.35
N SER A 370 -7.27 9.91 3.82
CA SER A 370 -6.19 9.17 4.45
C SER A 370 -4.89 9.57 3.76
N ARG A 371 -3.75 8.98 4.15
CA ARG A 371 -2.45 9.38 3.60
C ARG A 371 -1.56 8.17 3.36
N THR A 372 -0.81 8.24 2.26
CA THR A 372 0.31 7.34 1.97
C THR A 372 1.60 7.73 2.71
N SER A 373 1.65 8.97 3.22
CA SER A 373 2.82 9.53 3.89
C SER A 373 2.44 10.22 5.22
N PRO A 374 3.17 9.95 6.33
CA PRO A 374 4.27 8.98 6.42
C PRO A 374 3.80 7.52 6.24
N LEU A 375 4.73 6.61 5.89
CA LEU A 375 4.43 5.20 5.57
C LEU A 375 3.68 4.42 6.67
N ASN A 376 3.69 4.91 7.91
CA ASN A 376 2.97 4.32 9.04
C ASN A 376 1.70 5.09 9.43
N HIS A 377 1.13 5.85 8.49
CA HIS A 377 -0.05 6.66 8.72
C HIS A 377 -1.34 5.86 8.49
N TYR A 378 -1.64 4.97 9.43
CA TYR A 378 -2.83 4.12 9.37
C TYR A 378 -4.06 4.79 9.99
N LYS A 379 -4.45 5.95 9.46
CA LYS A 379 -5.65 6.68 9.89
C LYS A 379 -6.54 6.99 8.69
N LEU A 380 -7.80 6.60 8.80
CA LEU A 380 -8.87 6.95 7.88
C LEU A 380 -9.78 7.95 8.57
N PHE A 381 -10.07 9.08 7.92
CA PHE A 381 -11.07 10.03 8.37
C PHE A 381 -12.22 10.07 7.38
N VAL A 382 -13.45 9.80 7.83
CA VAL A 382 -14.66 9.78 7.00
C VAL A 382 -15.64 10.82 7.49
N TYR A 383 -16.01 11.75 6.61
CA TYR A 383 -17.01 12.78 6.89
C TYR A 383 -18.42 12.23 6.78
N SER A 384 -19.38 12.98 7.34
CA SER A 384 -20.78 12.55 7.41
C SER A 384 -21.42 12.30 6.05
N THR A 385 -20.91 12.94 4.98
CA THR A 385 -21.36 12.76 3.60
C THR A 385 -21.07 11.37 3.03
N ASN A 386 -20.07 10.66 3.55
CA ASN A 386 -19.59 9.39 2.97
C ASN A 386 -19.65 8.19 3.92
N LEU A 387 -20.30 8.31 5.09
CA LEU A 387 -20.40 7.22 6.06
C LEU A 387 -21.01 5.92 5.49
N GLU A 388 -21.88 6.03 4.47
CA GLU A 388 -22.54 4.88 3.84
C GLU A 388 -21.93 4.50 2.47
N HIS A 389 -20.82 5.14 2.06
CA HIS A 389 -20.21 4.93 0.74
C HIS A 389 -19.10 3.87 0.80
N VAL A 390 -19.44 2.60 0.56
CA VAL A 390 -18.52 1.44 0.66
C VAL A 390 -17.20 1.61 -0.10
N SER A 391 -17.22 2.16 -1.32
CA SER A 391 -16.02 2.33 -2.15
C SER A 391 -15.07 3.40 -1.61
N THR A 392 -15.58 4.38 -0.85
CA THR A 392 -14.75 5.37 -0.15
C THR A 392 -13.83 4.67 0.86
N TYR A 393 -14.34 3.72 1.64
CA TYR A 393 -13.52 2.98 2.59
C TYR A 393 -12.42 2.17 1.90
N ALA A 394 -12.73 1.48 0.82
CA ALA A 394 -11.73 0.71 0.08
C ALA A 394 -10.65 1.59 -0.57
N HIS A 395 -11.05 2.73 -1.14
CA HIS A 395 -10.14 3.71 -1.74
C HIS A 395 -9.14 4.26 -0.69
N GLU A 396 -9.66 4.73 0.43
CA GLU A 396 -8.85 5.33 1.47
C GLU A 396 -8.02 4.29 2.24
N ILE A 397 -8.52 3.08 2.46
CA ILE A 397 -7.67 2.00 3.00
C ILE A 397 -6.56 1.64 2.00
N GLY A 398 -6.81 1.74 0.70
CA GLY A 398 -5.76 1.65 -0.33
C GLY A 398 -4.62 2.64 -0.08
N HIS A 399 -4.92 3.92 0.17
CA HIS A 399 -3.93 4.93 0.54
C HIS A 399 -3.21 4.61 1.84
N MET A 400 -3.94 4.14 2.88
CA MET A 400 -3.32 3.69 4.13
C MET A 400 -2.31 2.55 3.91
N LEU A 401 -2.55 1.70 2.91
CA LEU A 401 -1.68 0.59 2.49
C LEU A 401 -0.69 1.02 1.38
N GLY A 402 -0.42 2.33 1.27
CA GLY A 402 0.65 2.84 0.42
C GLY A 402 0.30 3.03 -1.06
N LEU A 403 -0.98 2.92 -1.46
CA LEU A 403 -1.37 3.16 -2.85
C LEU A 403 -1.51 4.65 -3.13
N PRO A 404 -0.74 5.23 -4.07
CA PRO A 404 -1.08 6.53 -4.64
C PRO A 404 -2.28 6.41 -5.60
N HIS A 405 -2.82 7.54 -6.03
CA HIS A 405 -3.82 7.59 -7.10
C HIS A 405 -3.28 6.96 -8.40
N LEU A 406 -4.21 6.48 -9.24
CA LEU A 406 -3.90 5.93 -10.56
C LEU A 406 -3.86 7.01 -11.67
N PHE A 407 -3.72 8.28 -11.30
CA PHE A 407 -3.59 9.42 -12.20
C PHE A 407 -2.51 10.37 -11.67
N TYR A 408 -1.97 11.23 -12.54
CA TYR A 408 -0.86 12.12 -12.21
C TYR A 408 -1.23 13.57 -12.53
N LEU A 409 -1.98 14.20 -11.60
CA LEU A 409 -2.44 15.57 -11.69
C LEU A 409 -1.58 16.49 -10.83
N THR A 410 -1.92 17.78 -10.74
CA THR A 410 -1.09 18.81 -10.09
C THR A 410 -0.66 18.43 -8.67
N LEU A 411 -1.57 17.89 -7.84
CA LEU A 411 -1.24 17.52 -6.45
C LEU A 411 -0.28 16.32 -6.39
N GLU A 412 -0.51 15.28 -7.20
CA GLU A 412 0.37 14.12 -7.27
C GLU A 412 1.75 14.48 -7.84
N LYS A 413 1.77 15.38 -8.84
CA LYS A 413 2.98 15.97 -9.44
C LYS A 413 3.79 16.72 -8.40
N ASP A 414 3.14 17.64 -7.70
CA ASP A 414 3.80 18.46 -6.69
C ASP A 414 4.34 17.58 -5.56
N SER A 415 3.57 16.59 -5.10
CA SER A 415 4.02 15.63 -4.08
C SER A 415 5.24 14.83 -4.54
N TYR A 416 5.21 14.27 -5.75
CA TYR A 416 6.32 13.51 -6.30
C TYR A 416 7.59 14.38 -6.45
N GLU A 417 7.46 15.59 -6.99
CA GLU A 417 8.61 16.49 -7.15
C GLU A 417 9.18 16.94 -5.81
N ILE A 418 8.34 17.15 -4.79
CA ILE A 418 8.79 17.43 -3.42
C ILE A 418 9.58 16.24 -2.86
N ASP A 419 9.07 15.01 -2.98
CA ASP A 419 9.75 13.81 -2.46
C ASP A 419 11.04 13.52 -3.21
N ARG A 420 11.06 13.73 -4.54
CA ARG A 420 12.26 13.66 -5.37
C ARG A 420 13.29 14.71 -4.92
N ALA A 421 12.86 15.96 -4.73
CA ALA A 421 13.74 17.04 -4.27
C ALA A 421 14.30 16.80 -2.86
N ARG A 422 13.55 16.13 -1.96
CA ARG A 422 14.06 15.72 -0.65
C ARG A 422 15.23 14.74 -0.76
N ILE A 423 15.31 13.95 -1.83
CA ILE A 423 16.42 13.02 -2.07
C ILE A 423 17.61 13.71 -2.76
N ILE A 424 17.38 14.27 -3.95
CA ILE A 424 18.46 14.76 -4.83
C ILE A 424 18.65 16.28 -4.82
N GLY A 425 17.71 17.03 -4.24
CA GLY A 425 17.65 18.49 -4.26
C GLY A 425 16.70 19.01 -5.34
N ASN A 426 16.32 20.29 -5.25
CA ASN A 426 15.36 20.90 -6.19
C ASN A 426 15.98 21.34 -7.54
N GLY A 427 17.18 20.86 -7.86
CA GLY A 427 17.86 21.11 -9.15
C GLY A 427 18.37 22.55 -9.38
N LEU A 428 18.14 23.47 -8.44
CA LEU A 428 18.66 24.83 -8.56
C LEU A 428 20.18 24.88 -8.26
N PRO A 429 20.92 25.87 -8.80
CA PRO A 429 22.31 26.11 -8.41
C PRO A 429 22.42 26.42 -6.91
N GLU A 430 23.50 25.97 -6.25
CA GLU A 430 23.72 26.22 -4.81
C GLU A 430 23.77 27.72 -4.45
N THR A 431 24.09 28.58 -5.42
CA THR A 431 24.09 30.05 -5.26
C THR A 431 22.68 30.66 -5.26
N ASN A 432 21.65 29.91 -5.61
CA ASN A 432 20.27 30.38 -5.66
C ASN A 432 19.67 30.42 -4.24
N SER A 433 19.03 31.52 -3.87
CA SER A 433 18.39 31.67 -2.54
C SER A 433 17.23 30.69 -2.29
N LYS A 434 16.68 30.10 -3.35
CA LYS A 434 15.64 29.06 -3.29
C LYS A 434 16.23 27.64 -3.38
N TYR A 435 17.54 27.48 -3.41
CA TYR A 435 18.17 26.16 -3.44
C TYR A 435 17.79 25.35 -2.21
N ILE A 436 17.36 24.11 -2.43
CA ILE A 436 17.07 23.15 -1.36
C ILE A 436 17.95 21.93 -1.58
N PRO A 437 18.95 21.67 -0.69
CA PRO A 437 19.78 20.49 -0.81
C PRO A 437 18.99 19.24 -0.45
N GLY A 438 19.09 18.21 -1.30
CA GLY A 438 18.58 16.88 -0.99
C GLY A 438 19.41 16.18 0.08
N VAL A 439 18.87 15.10 0.65
CA VAL A 439 19.54 14.31 1.69
C VAL A 439 20.93 13.81 1.27
N LEU A 440 21.13 13.48 -0.01
CA LEU A 440 22.43 13.03 -0.53
C LEU A 440 23.50 14.12 -0.46
N LYS A 441 23.13 15.36 -0.80
CA LYS A 441 24.02 16.51 -0.70
C LYS A 441 24.30 16.86 0.76
N ARG A 442 23.26 16.89 1.60
CA ARG A 442 23.42 17.11 3.05
C ARG A 442 24.37 16.10 3.69
N LEU A 443 24.26 14.83 3.31
CA LEU A 443 25.16 13.78 3.78
C LEU A 443 26.61 14.07 3.40
N GLN A 444 26.86 14.41 2.12
CA GLN A 444 28.19 14.78 1.64
C GLN A 444 28.75 16.00 2.39
N ASP A 445 27.94 17.03 2.59
CA ASP A 445 28.36 18.26 3.29
C ASP A 445 28.71 17.96 4.75
N VAL A 446 27.90 17.17 5.45
CA VAL A 446 28.13 16.73 6.83
C VAL A 446 29.41 15.91 6.94
N GLU A 447 29.62 14.95 6.04
CA GLU A 447 30.83 14.11 6.03
C GLU A 447 32.10 14.96 5.89
N SER A 448 32.07 15.98 5.03
CA SER A 448 33.18 16.91 4.78
C SER A 448 33.37 17.99 5.86
N SER A 449 32.34 18.27 6.68
CA SER A 449 32.35 19.35 7.66
C SER A 449 33.22 19.05 8.88
N SER A 450 33.86 20.07 9.46
CA SER A 450 34.57 19.99 10.75
C SER A 450 33.67 20.19 11.97
N VAL A 451 32.37 20.45 11.77
CA VAL A 451 31.43 20.72 12.86
C VAL A 451 31.09 19.43 13.62
N ASP A 452 31.11 19.49 14.95
CA ASP A 452 30.90 18.32 15.83
C ASP A 452 29.44 17.88 15.95
N TYR A 453 28.49 18.78 15.73
CA TYR A 453 27.06 18.50 15.83
C TYR A 453 26.23 19.39 14.89
N PHE A 454 25.03 18.91 14.56
CA PHE A 454 24.12 19.58 13.63
C PHE A 454 22.76 19.73 14.29
N ALA A 455 22.05 20.80 13.91
CA ALA A 455 20.66 21.01 14.30
C ALA A 455 19.74 20.74 13.10
N ASP A 456 18.58 20.16 13.36
CA ASP A 456 17.50 20.08 12.39
C ASP A 456 16.18 20.50 13.04
N ILE A 457 15.27 21.06 12.25
CA ILE A 457 13.94 21.48 12.72
C ILE A 457 12.94 20.34 12.68
N SER A 458 13.14 19.35 11.80
CA SER A 458 12.31 18.14 11.75
C SER A 458 13.10 16.99 11.11
N PHE A 459 13.04 15.80 11.70
CA PHE A 459 13.84 14.66 11.24
C PHE A 459 13.06 13.35 11.25
N THR A 460 13.12 12.60 10.13
CA THR A 460 12.54 11.26 9.99
C THR A 460 13.65 10.20 9.97
N ALA A 461 13.60 9.26 10.91
CA ALA A 461 14.50 8.11 10.99
C ALA A 461 13.88 7.02 11.87
N GLU A 462 14.53 5.88 12.04
CA GLU A 462 14.03 4.84 12.94
C GLU A 462 14.00 5.36 14.38
N LYS A 463 12.87 5.14 15.07
CA LYS A 463 12.65 5.65 16.42
C LYS A 463 13.78 5.29 17.40
N ALA A 464 14.26 4.04 17.35
CA ALA A 464 15.31 3.57 18.26
C ALA A 464 16.63 4.32 18.03
N THR A 465 16.98 4.55 16.76
CA THR A 465 18.17 5.30 16.36
C THR A 465 18.06 6.77 16.74
N LEU A 466 16.90 7.40 16.49
CA LEU A 466 16.61 8.77 16.94
C LEU A 466 16.76 8.91 18.46
N SER A 467 16.10 8.04 19.23
CA SER A 467 16.19 8.04 20.69
C SER A 467 17.65 7.94 21.18
N LYS A 468 18.44 7.07 20.56
CA LYS A 468 19.85 6.88 20.89
C LYS A 468 20.70 8.10 20.53
N ALA A 469 20.44 8.72 19.38
CA ALA A 469 21.15 9.93 18.93
C ALA A 469 20.90 11.11 19.89
N ILE A 470 19.65 11.29 20.31
CA ILE A 470 19.27 12.28 21.33
C ILE A 470 20.00 12.02 22.65
N ASP A 471 19.98 10.77 23.14
CA ASP A 471 20.66 10.42 24.40
C ASP A 471 22.18 10.65 24.32
N ASN A 472 22.79 10.37 23.16
CA ASN A 472 24.21 10.63 22.94
C ASN A 472 24.52 12.13 22.98
N PHE A 473 23.68 12.97 22.35
CA PHE A 473 23.87 14.42 22.36
C PHE A 473 23.73 15.00 23.77
N ILE A 474 22.70 14.59 24.52
CA ILE A 474 22.50 14.99 25.93
C ILE A 474 23.73 14.62 26.77
N LYS A 475 24.22 13.37 26.64
CA LYS A 475 25.43 12.92 27.36
C LYS A 475 26.67 13.70 26.98
N TYR A 476 26.83 14.04 25.70
CA TYR A 476 27.94 14.85 25.22
C TYR A 476 27.93 16.25 25.83
N GLN A 477 26.78 16.93 25.81
CA GLN A 477 26.65 18.28 26.39
C GLN A 477 26.82 18.25 27.91
N GLN A 478 26.33 17.20 28.59
CA GLN A 478 26.52 17.03 30.03
C GLN A 478 28.02 16.87 30.37
N LYS A 479 28.74 16.04 29.61
CA LYS A 479 30.18 15.88 29.79
C LYS A 479 30.92 17.21 29.55
N HIS A 480 30.58 17.92 28.47
CA HIS A 480 31.21 19.21 28.15
C HIS A 480 30.99 20.24 29.28
N HIS A 481 29.76 20.34 29.78
CA HIS A 481 29.43 21.16 30.94
C HIS A 481 30.31 20.82 32.15
N ASP A 482 30.44 19.54 32.49
CA ASP A 482 31.16 19.08 33.67
C ASP A 482 32.68 19.31 33.54
N ASP A 483 33.23 19.09 32.35
CA ASP A 483 34.64 19.40 32.03
C ASP A 483 34.91 20.91 32.13
N THR A 484 34.02 21.76 31.58
CA THR A 484 34.14 23.22 31.68
C THR A 484 34.02 23.71 33.12
N LYS A 485 33.10 23.13 33.89
CA LYS A 485 32.95 23.43 35.32
C LYS A 485 34.23 23.12 36.08
N LYS A 486 34.84 21.96 35.82
CA LYS A 486 36.12 21.57 36.42
C LYS A 486 37.23 22.58 36.07
N LEU A 487 37.36 22.97 34.81
CA LEU A 487 38.34 23.99 34.39
C LEU A 487 38.15 25.33 35.10
N ARG A 488 36.90 25.78 35.24
CA ARG A 488 36.56 27.01 35.97
C ARG A 488 36.99 26.90 37.43
N ASP A 489 36.62 25.80 38.08
CA ASP A 489 36.89 25.58 39.50
C ASP A 489 38.41 25.45 39.76
N ASP A 490 39.14 24.80 38.86
CA ASP A 490 40.61 24.72 38.87
C ASP A 490 41.26 26.10 38.74
N VAL A 491 40.76 26.98 37.86
CA VAL A 491 41.25 28.36 37.72
C VAL A 491 40.95 29.19 38.96
N ILE A 492 39.75 29.08 39.54
CA ILE A 492 39.38 29.76 40.78
C ILE A 492 40.32 29.35 41.91
N LEU A 493 40.60 28.06 42.04
CA LEU A 493 41.46 27.52 43.10
C LEU A 493 42.92 27.91 42.89
N LYS A 494 43.47 27.67 41.69
CA LYS A 494 44.87 27.93 41.35
C LYS A 494 45.23 29.43 41.44
N PHE A 495 44.30 30.31 41.06
CA PHE A 495 44.52 31.76 41.05
C PHE A 495 43.76 32.49 42.17
N LYS A 496 43.45 31.81 43.28
CA LYS A 496 42.70 32.38 44.41
C LYS A 496 43.31 33.66 44.97
N ALA A 497 44.65 33.73 45.05
CA ALA A 497 45.38 34.87 45.59
C ALA A 497 45.57 36.04 44.60
N PHE A 498 45.20 35.85 43.33
CA PHE A 498 45.38 36.86 42.29
C PHE A 498 44.08 37.65 42.05
N PRO A 499 44.18 38.96 41.74
CA PRO A 499 43.01 39.77 41.42
C PRO A 499 42.37 39.31 40.12
N ASP A 500 41.11 39.68 39.92
CA ASP A 500 40.32 39.30 38.74
C ASP A 500 40.89 39.80 37.41
N SER A 501 41.71 40.86 37.44
CA SER A 501 42.43 41.41 36.30
C SER A 501 43.69 40.61 35.92
N TYR A 502 44.10 39.62 36.72
CA TYR A 502 45.30 38.83 36.43
C TYR A 502 45.09 37.93 35.21
N LYS A 503 46.05 37.90 34.27
CA LYS A 503 45.99 37.05 33.08
C LYS A 503 46.24 35.58 33.42
N VAL A 504 45.22 34.73 33.21
CA VAL A 504 45.30 33.27 33.43
C VAL A 504 45.59 32.50 32.14
N THR A 505 45.30 33.14 31.00
CA THR A 505 45.81 32.75 29.68
C THR A 505 46.37 33.98 28.97
N PRO A 506 47.10 33.83 27.85
CA PRO A 506 47.54 34.98 27.06
C PRO A 506 46.39 35.89 26.62
N GLN A 507 45.19 35.35 26.45
CA GLN A 507 44.01 36.07 25.98
C GLN A 507 43.14 36.60 27.13
N TYR A 508 42.95 35.85 28.21
CA TYR A 508 41.92 36.12 29.20
C TYR A 508 42.46 36.42 30.60
N THR A 509 41.88 37.42 31.25
CA THR A 509 42.00 37.63 32.69
C THR A 509 41.21 36.55 33.45
N LYS A 510 41.47 36.41 34.75
CA LYS A 510 40.77 35.46 35.61
C LYS A 510 39.25 35.66 35.54
N ALA A 511 38.75 36.89 35.66
CA ALA A 511 37.32 37.17 35.54
C ALA A 511 36.78 36.87 34.14
N GLU A 512 37.48 37.27 33.08
CA GLU A 512 37.07 36.98 31.69
C GLU A 512 36.99 35.47 31.42
N TYR A 513 37.97 34.69 31.91
CA TYR A 513 37.98 33.25 31.74
C TYR A 513 36.85 32.55 32.52
N ILE A 514 36.62 32.96 33.77
CA ILE A 514 35.49 32.44 34.57
C ILE A 514 34.14 32.77 33.90
N ALA A 515 33.99 34.00 33.40
CA ALA A 515 32.79 34.41 32.68
C ALA A 515 32.58 33.60 31.39
N LEU A 516 33.66 33.32 30.65
CA LEU A 516 33.64 32.45 29.47
C LEU A 516 33.19 31.02 29.84
N CYS A 517 33.77 30.42 30.89
CA CYS A 517 33.34 29.10 31.36
C CYS A 517 31.86 29.08 31.77
N ASN A 518 31.40 30.07 32.52
CA ASN A 518 30.00 30.17 32.93
C ASN A 518 29.05 30.31 31.71
N LYS A 519 29.46 31.07 30.69
CA LYS A 519 28.72 31.19 29.43
C LYS A 519 28.60 29.83 28.73
N ILE A 520 29.72 29.11 28.56
CA ILE A 520 29.73 27.77 27.92
C ILE A 520 28.87 26.78 28.72
N MET A 521 28.99 26.77 30.05
CA MET A 521 28.17 25.91 30.90
C MET A 521 26.68 26.20 30.72
N LYS A 522 26.29 27.48 30.66
CA LYS A 522 24.89 27.86 30.41
C LYS A 522 24.42 27.36 29.04
N GLU A 523 25.21 27.57 27.98
CA GLU A 523 24.89 27.10 26.63
C GLU A 523 24.68 25.57 26.58
N CYS A 524 25.52 24.79 27.28
CA CYS A 524 25.34 23.34 27.38
C CYS A 524 24.02 22.96 28.06
N GLN A 525 23.66 23.64 29.17
CA GLN A 525 22.40 23.40 29.87
C GLN A 525 21.17 23.79 29.05
N ASP A 526 21.25 24.90 28.32
CA ASP A 526 20.19 25.35 27.41
C ASP A 526 19.97 24.30 26.31
N LEU A 527 21.03 23.79 25.67
CA LEU A 527 20.96 22.72 24.68
C LEU A 527 20.39 21.41 25.24
N ILE A 528 20.80 21.00 26.45
CA ILE A 528 20.22 19.81 27.12
C ILE A 528 18.72 20.00 27.37
N THR A 529 18.31 21.21 27.77
CA THR A 529 16.90 21.52 28.05
C THR A 529 16.07 21.52 26.79
N GLU A 530 16.59 22.07 25.68
CA GLU A 530 15.96 21.99 24.37
C GLU A 530 15.80 20.53 23.92
N GLU A 531 16.82 19.69 24.10
CA GLU A 531 16.82 18.30 23.64
C GLU A 531 15.92 17.36 24.48
N LYS A 532 15.49 17.77 25.68
CA LYS A 532 14.51 17.01 26.46
C LYS A 532 13.12 16.98 25.81
N LYS A 533 12.72 18.04 25.10
CA LYS A 533 11.43 18.11 24.41
C LYS A 533 11.27 17.02 23.35
N PRO A 534 12.19 16.86 22.38
CA PRO A 534 12.09 15.77 21.41
C PRO A 534 12.23 14.38 22.06
N LYS A 535 12.99 14.26 23.16
CA LYS A 535 13.07 13.00 23.92
C LYS A 535 11.72 12.57 24.51
N GLU A 536 11.00 13.50 25.11
CA GLU A 536 9.66 13.27 25.65
C GLU A 536 8.70 12.86 24.54
N GLU A 537 8.73 13.54 23.39
CA GLU A 537 7.86 13.20 22.26
C GLU A 537 8.08 11.78 21.72
N ILE A 538 9.35 11.36 21.57
CA ILE A 538 9.71 9.99 21.18
C ILE A 538 9.23 8.98 22.23
N THR A 539 9.30 9.33 23.51
CA THR A 539 8.92 8.41 24.60
C THR A 539 7.40 8.21 24.67
N VAL A 540 6.61 9.26 24.38
CA VAL A 540 5.13 9.23 24.49
C VAL A 540 4.46 8.41 23.38
N LYS A 541 5.10 8.27 22.21
CA LYS A 541 4.50 7.61 21.03
C LYS A 541 5.04 6.19 20.87
N SER A 542 4.22 5.15 21.05
CA SER A 542 4.59 3.73 20.91
C SER A 542 4.71 3.25 19.45
N ILE A 543 5.15 4.10 18.53
CA ILE A 543 5.16 3.79 17.09
C ILE A 543 6.53 3.18 16.71
N PRO A 544 6.59 1.96 16.15
CA PRO A 544 7.82 1.37 15.62
C PRO A 544 8.18 1.93 14.24
N GLY A 545 9.38 1.61 13.78
CA GLY A 545 9.86 1.99 12.46
C GLY A 545 10.22 3.47 12.36
N TYR A 546 9.96 4.05 11.19
CA TYR A 546 10.28 5.45 10.91
C TYR A 546 9.37 6.39 11.70
N PHE A 547 9.99 7.39 12.30
CA PHE A 547 9.34 8.38 13.14
C PHE A 547 9.81 9.76 12.72
N THR A 548 8.85 10.65 12.44
CA THR A 548 9.14 12.08 12.21
C THR A 548 9.06 12.83 13.52
N LEU A 549 10.18 13.41 13.91
CA LEU A 549 10.32 14.31 15.04
C LEU A 549 10.13 15.74 14.56
N GLU A 550 9.14 16.46 15.07
CA GLU A 550 8.83 17.85 14.66
C GLU A 550 9.52 18.95 15.48
N PRO A 551 9.93 18.74 16.74
CA PRO A 551 10.74 19.73 17.45
C PRO A 551 12.15 19.83 16.89
N LYS A 552 12.73 21.03 17.01
CA LYS A 552 14.16 21.24 16.79
C LYS A 552 14.97 20.26 17.66
N CYS A 553 15.94 19.61 17.05
CA CYS A 553 16.80 18.60 17.65
C CYS A 553 18.26 18.81 17.25
N TYR A 554 19.16 18.32 18.09
CA TYR A 554 20.60 18.41 17.89
C TYR A 554 21.23 17.02 17.93
N PHE A 555 22.10 16.74 16.96
CA PHE A 555 22.74 15.43 16.80
C PHE A 555 24.24 15.58 16.65
N LEU A 556 25.01 14.71 17.32
CA LEU A 556 26.43 14.59 17.06
C LEU A 556 26.66 14.18 15.59
N LYS A 557 27.73 14.68 14.96
CA LYS A 557 28.06 14.41 13.55
C LYS A 557 27.91 12.93 13.17
N LYS A 558 28.49 12.04 13.99
CA LYS A 558 28.44 10.59 13.75
C LYS A 558 27.01 10.04 13.72
N ASP A 559 26.16 10.52 14.63
CA ASP A 559 24.78 10.06 14.77
C ASP A 559 23.93 10.68 13.65
N TYR A 560 24.18 11.95 13.32
CA TYR A 560 23.50 12.64 12.22
C TYR A 560 23.76 12.01 10.85
N ILE A 561 24.98 11.54 10.58
CA ILE A 561 25.30 10.77 9.36
C ILE A 561 24.45 9.50 9.27
N ILE A 562 24.32 8.75 10.38
CA ILE A 562 23.49 7.54 10.43
C ILE A 562 22.02 7.91 10.18
N LEU A 563 21.53 8.96 10.83
CA LEU A 563 20.17 9.45 10.66
C LEU A 563 19.90 9.90 9.21
N LEU A 564 20.84 10.58 8.54
CA LEU A 564 20.69 10.98 7.13
C LEU A 564 20.64 9.77 6.19
N LYS A 565 21.42 8.72 6.46
CA LYS A 565 21.33 7.46 5.70
C LYS A 565 19.97 6.78 5.89
N GLN A 566 19.45 6.75 7.12
CA GLN A 566 18.09 6.24 7.38
C GLN A 566 17.01 7.11 6.70
N LYS A 567 17.15 8.44 6.73
CA LYS A 567 16.24 9.35 6.03
C LYS A 567 16.26 9.12 4.51
N TYR A 568 17.43 8.84 3.93
CA TYR A 568 17.54 8.48 2.52
C TYR A 568 16.79 7.17 2.21
N GLU A 569 16.97 6.13 3.01
CA GLU A 569 16.23 4.87 2.83
C GLU A 569 14.72 5.04 3.03
N TYR A 570 14.28 5.86 4.00
CA TYR A 570 12.88 6.24 4.15
C TYR A 570 12.32 6.90 2.88
N LEU A 571 13.00 7.92 2.35
CA LEU A 571 12.54 8.64 1.17
C LEU A 571 12.53 7.74 -0.08
N LYS A 572 13.46 6.78 -0.17
CA LYS A 572 13.43 5.74 -1.22
C LYS A 572 12.17 4.88 -1.12
N LEU A 573 11.75 4.50 0.09
CA LEU A 573 10.52 3.74 0.26
C LEU A 573 9.28 4.57 -0.14
N VAL A 574 9.23 5.84 0.24
CA VAL A 574 8.15 6.77 -0.15
C VAL A 574 8.05 6.89 -1.66
N ILE A 575 9.16 7.20 -2.34
CA ILE A 575 9.13 7.37 -3.81
C ILE A 575 8.88 6.04 -4.55
N LYS A 576 9.32 4.91 -3.97
CA LYS A 576 9.10 3.58 -4.53
C LYS A 576 7.61 3.27 -4.67
N GLN A 577 6.74 3.70 -3.75
CA GLN A 577 5.29 3.50 -3.88
C GLN A 577 4.72 4.13 -5.16
N VAL A 578 5.20 5.33 -5.52
CA VAL A 578 4.84 6.01 -6.78
C VAL A 578 5.40 5.25 -7.98
N HIS A 579 6.66 4.79 -7.89
CA HIS A 579 7.33 4.07 -8.97
C HIS A 579 6.72 2.70 -9.25
N ASP A 580 6.31 1.98 -8.21
CA ASP A 580 5.67 0.67 -8.32
C ASP A 580 4.25 0.79 -8.88
N ASN A 581 3.57 1.91 -8.64
CA ASN A 581 2.33 2.26 -9.33
C ASN A 581 2.65 2.81 -10.74
N ASN A 582 3.28 1.96 -11.53
CA ASN A 582 4.05 2.31 -12.72
C ASN A 582 3.21 2.78 -13.93
N LEU A 583 1.89 2.73 -13.85
CA LEU A 583 0.95 3.13 -14.89
C LEU A 583 -0.04 4.15 -14.34
N MET A 584 -0.20 5.29 -15.02
CA MET A 584 -1.06 6.39 -14.61
C MET A 584 -1.96 6.79 -15.77
N PHE A 585 -3.26 6.76 -15.54
CA PHE A 585 -4.30 6.94 -16.55
C PHE A 585 -4.90 8.33 -16.47
N GLU A 586 -5.73 8.66 -17.45
CA GLU A 586 -6.62 9.80 -17.36
C GLU A 586 -7.65 9.58 -16.23
N GLN A 587 -7.83 10.61 -15.40
CA GLN A 587 -8.76 10.57 -14.28
C GLN A 587 -10.19 10.23 -14.77
N TYR A 588 -10.92 9.45 -13.97
CA TYR A 588 -12.29 8.97 -14.25
C TYR A 588 -12.42 7.97 -15.40
N LYS A 589 -11.32 7.53 -16.04
CA LYS A 589 -11.41 6.57 -17.14
C LYS A 589 -11.41 5.13 -16.68
N THR A 590 -10.86 4.83 -15.51
CA THR A 590 -10.64 3.44 -15.10
C THR A 590 -11.73 2.93 -14.17
N GLN A 591 -11.83 1.60 -14.05
CA GLN A 591 -12.62 0.97 -12.99
C GLN A 591 -11.80 0.72 -11.70
N ASN A 592 -10.61 1.31 -11.61
CA ASN A 592 -9.68 1.08 -10.54
C ASN A 592 -10.15 1.71 -9.23
N LEU A 593 -9.90 1.05 -8.11
CA LEU A 593 -10.24 1.57 -6.78
C LEU A 593 -9.51 2.85 -6.42
N MET A 594 -8.33 3.12 -7.00
CA MET A 594 -7.53 4.33 -6.79
C MET A 594 -7.78 5.43 -7.85
N ASP A 595 -8.86 5.32 -8.62
CA ASP A 595 -9.36 6.37 -9.51
C ASP A 595 -10.60 7.03 -8.89
N TYR A 596 -11.04 8.14 -9.46
CA TYR A 596 -12.24 8.86 -9.02
C TYR A 596 -13.51 8.50 -9.80
N SER A 597 -13.45 7.50 -10.70
CA SER A 597 -14.62 7.06 -11.46
C SER A 597 -15.78 6.63 -10.57
N THR A 598 -16.99 6.58 -11.13
CA THR A 598 -18.19 6.12 -10.40
C THR A 598 -18.22 4.61 -10.22
N THR A 599 -17.45 3.87 -11.01
CA THR A 599 -17.41 2.41 -11.00
C THR A 599 -16.02 1.95 -10.55
N ARG A 600 -15.86 1.65 -9.26
CA ARG A 600 -14.57 1.29 -8.65
C ARG A 600 -14.62 -0.13 -8.11
N ILE A 601 -14.09 -1.09 -8.86
CA ILE A 601 -14.28 -2.52 -8.57
C ILE A 601 -13.00 -3.36 -8.69
N ARG A 602 -11.86 -2.78 -9.05
CA ARG A 602 -10.62 -3.56 -9.27
C ARG A 602 -9.35 -2.85 -8.83
N PHE A 603 -8.33 -3.64 -8.55
CA PHE A 603 -6.95 -3.20 -8.45
C PHE A 603 -6.13 -3.71 -9.63
N LEU A 604 -4.98 -3.08 -9.91
CA LEU A 604 -3.92 -3.69 -10.69
C LEU A 604 -3.12 -4.65 -9.80
N HIS A 605 -2.52 -5.68 -10.39
CA HIS A 605 -1.68 -6.63 -9.65
C HIS A 605 -0.48 -5.95 -8.98
N ASN A 606 0.06 -4.88 -9.59
CA ASN A 606 1.11 -4.06 -8.98
C ASN A 606 0.62 -3.31 -7.74
N GLN A 607 -0.60 -2.78 -7.74
CA GLN A 607 -1.21 -2.18 -6.55
C GLN A 607 -1.42 -3.24 -5.46
N ILE A 608 -1.87 -4.45 -5.84
CA ILE A 608 -1.98 -5.57 -4.89
C ILE A 608 -0.63 -5.86 -4.22
N LYS A 609 0.46 -5.88 -4.98
CA LYS A 609 1.82 -6.07 -4.45
C LYS A 609 2.23 -4.95 -3.50
N ILE A 610 2.03 -3.68 -3.89
CA ILE A 610 2.33 -2.51 -3.02
C ILE A 610 1.60 -2.64 -1.68
N MET A 611 0.29 -2.91 -1.72
CA MET A 611 -0.49 -3.06 -0.50
C MET A 611 0.05 -4.19 0.38
N ARG A 612 0.35 -5.35 -0.21
CA ARG A 612 0.86 -6.53 0.53
C ARG A 612 2.25 -6.28 1.10
N ASP A 613 3.09 -5.51 0.42
CA ASP A 613 4.42 -5.13 0.92
C ASP A 613 4.32 -4.15 2.10
N ASP A 614 3.36 -3.21 2.06
CA ASP A 614 3.14 -2.26 3.16
C ASP A 614 2.55 -2.90 4.41
N LEU A 615 1.89 -4.05 4.30
CA LEU A 615 1.37 -4.78 5.46
C LEU A 615 2.42 -5.03 6.54
N LYS A 616 3.68 -5.20 6.18
CA LYS A 616 4.75 -5.35 7.16
C LYS A 616 4.86 -4.11 8.05
N ASN A 617 4.80 -2.91 7.46
CA ASN A 617 4.80 -1.65 8.18
C ASN A 617 3.58 -1.57 9.11
N TYR A 618 2.42 -2.05 8.66
CA TYR A 618 1.20 -2.12 9.46
C TYR A 618 1.31 -3.06 10.67
N GLN A 619 1.75 -4.30 10.44
CA GLN A 619 1.87 -5.33 11.49
C GLN A 619 2.91 -4.97 12.55
N ASP A 620 3.97 -4.24 12.16
CA ASP A 620 4.93 -3.74 13.11
C ASP A 620 4.27 -2.78 14.10
N VAL A 621 3.32 -1.93 13.67
CA VAL A 621 2.51 -1.08 14.57
C VAL A 621 1.67 -1.91 15.54
N GLU A 622 1.03 -2.99 15.07
CA GLU A 622 0.12 -3.82 15.88
C GLU A 622 0.84 -4.65 16.96
N LYS A 623 1.99 -5.26 16.65
CA LYS A 623 2.74 -6.14 17.57
C LYS A 623 3.15 -5.48 18.88
N LEU A 624 3.18 -4.15 18.95
CA LEU A 624 3.50 -3.40 20.16
C LEU A 624 2.29 -3.13 21.08
N SER A 625 1.06 -3.42 20.64
CA SER A 625 -0.14 -3.37 21.49
C SER A 625 -0.15 -4.50 22.55
N ILE A 626 0.66 -5.55 22.34
CA ILE A 626 0.82 -6.68 23.24
C ILE A 626 2.09 -6.47 24.07
N ALA A 627 2.05 -5.57 25.06
CA ALA A 627 3.09 -5.58 26.09
C ALA A 627 3.03 -6.95 26.82
N PRO A 628 4.17 -7.60 27.12
CA PRO A 628 4.17 -8.80 27.93
C PRO A 628 3.55 -8.46 29.29
N LYS A 629 2.49 -9.20 29.68
CA LYS A 629 1.96 -9.13 31.04
C LYS A 629 3.13 -9.29 32.01
N ALA A 630 3.33 -8.30 32.88
CA ALA A 630 4.33 -8.38 33.94
C ALA A 630 4.22 -9.75 34.63
N PRO A 631 5.34 -10.44 34.90
CA PRO A 631 5.31 -11.72 35.56
C PRO A 631 4.54 -11.55 36.87
N VAL A 632 3.46 -12.34 37.01
CA VAL A 632 2.67 -12.42 38.23
C VAL A 632 3.65 -12.67 39.37
N LYS A 633 3.81 -11.70 40.28
CA LYS A 633 4.59 -11.89 41.50
C LYS A 633 3.99 -13.11 42.20
N LYS A 634 4.72 -14.23 42.20
CA LYS A 634 4.40 -15.37 43.07
C LYS A 634 4.37 -14.81 44.49
N LYS A 635 3.21 -14.85 45.13
CA LYS A 635 3.12 -14.67 46.58
C LYS A 635 4.03 -15.72 47.20
N SER A 636 5.08 -15.28 47.88
CA SER A 636 5.83 -16.11 48.81
C SER A 636 4.85 -16.63 49.85
N LYS A 637 4.74 -17.96 49.97
CA LYS A 637 4.16 -18.60 51.15
C LYS A 637 5.16 -18.55 52.29
#